data_AF-A0A8C3ILS5-F1
#
_entry.id   AF-A0A8C3ILS5-F1
#
_cell.length_a   1.000
_cell.length_b   1.000
_cell.length_c   1.000
_cell.angle_alpha   90.00
_cell.angle_beta   90.00
_cell.angle_gamma   90.00
#
_symmetry.space_group_name_H-M   'P 1'
#
loop_
_entity.id
_entity.type
_entity.pdbx_description
1 polymer ?
#
loop_
_entity_poly.entity_id
_entity_poly.type
_entity_poly.pdbx_seq_one_letter_code
_entity_poly.pdbx_strand_id
1 'polypeptide(L)'
;MMACQGCGRKESWGRPEKTRRDRGSLLEVQGSFQRTCHFLLLLTQFSFPFFPARGKEPLHEAQRETWEGTDAMGRAGVGRRPCAGAGQAGEVSGGVISLQIILFSESGFAGQKREIWGDIADATSWELSHTISIRVVRGGWVMYEKPRFHGRKCVLAEGDVEINNPWTAYGKDGEVPENAPFLIGSFKRVVRDYRIPEISLFTEENGEGTKVRFMDSSEDTRVRGKPLKASSIIVHSGLWLIYSKPFFDDDPYVLEPGGYPNLKAWGAKDPSVCSMSMLKPLSYPSPLHVFPVSLQAVIYEKAWFQGHSCEVNRDIYALKKKENSQGPVMSTVGSLRILGGCWVGYEKEGFRGHQYLLEEGEYHDWAQWGGYSDELMSLRLIRTDFSDPALVLYEAMDFQDGPSVELSEALPDVELAGYGITTQSIHVLSGVWVAYENTDFSGEQYILEKGVYRNCEDWGASAGRISSVQPVLQVGEHSLHFVSRIQLFSGPDYLGDHISFEDNQVSLPEAFAPQSCRVHGGSWILYDGREFEGEQHVLSDGEYPSLTAMGCGSSTAIRSLQKVPIFFSEPWIFLHGLECFEGKEIELTSEVRSLQAEGFNNHVLSVRVKGGIWVLCEHSNFRGRQWLLDCTEITNWLTYSGLQHIGSLYPIRQRRIYFRIKNAELQFFLSVPDDIEDMKAGRVVVSDLSDQSSSIWYYEEGLIKNQAAPTMSLQVIGLAGKGAKVVLWAESRVPRQTWRIDSFGRICSQMFEDMILDVKGGRLYDRDHAILWDVAEERPTQIWDIQVL
;
A
#
# COMPACT_ATOMS: atom_id res chain seq x y z
N MET A 1 -42.20 37.02 39.38
CA MET A 1 -43.53 37.29 39.95
C MET A 1 -44.54 36.38 39.26
N MET A 2 -45.54 35.90 40.01
CA MET A 2 -46.78 35.22 39.56
C MET A 2 -46.66 33.97 38.66
N ALA A 3 -47.62 33.06 38.84
CA ALA A 3 -47.86 31.90 38.01
C ALA A 3 -49.39 31.72 37.83
N CYS A 4 -49.79 31.14 36.69
CA CYS A 4 -51.11 30.55 36.42
C CYS A 4 -50.85 29.29 35.56
N GLN A 5 -51.41 28.11 35.84
CA GLN A 5 -52.84 27.73 35.72
C GLN A 5 -53.39 27.93 34.28
N GLY A 6 -53.95 26.94 33.58
CA GLY A 6 -54.10 25.49 33.87
C GLY A 6 -55.55 25.00 33.80
N CYS A 7 -55.96 24.41 32.67
CA CYS A 7 -57.27 23.78 32.45
C CYS A 7 -57.22 22.91 31.16
N GLY A 8 -57.96 21.81 30.97
CA GLY A 8 -58.80 21.06 31.92
C GLY A 8 -59.93 20.21 31.27
N ARG A 9 -59.57 19.03 30.73
CA ARG A 9 -60.40 17.84 30.37
C ARG A 9 -61.73 17.98 29.60
N LYS A 10 -61.99 16.95 28.76
CA LYS A 10 -63.28 16.20 28.77
C LYS A 10 -63.07 14.74 28.33
N GLU A 11 -64.01 13.85 28.66
CA GLU A 11 -63.83 12.40 28.69
C GLU A 11 -64.98 11.61 28.04
N SER A 12 -64.65 10.50 27.37
CA SER A 12 -65.46 9.27 27.18
C SER A 12 -64.55 8.19 26.57
N TRP A 13 -64.33 6.98 27.09
CA TRP A 13 -65.22 5.90 27.58
C TRP A 13 -66.04 5.26 26.42
N GLY A 14 -65.89 3.96 26.06
CA GLY A 14 -65.05 2.91 26.69
C GLY A 14 -64.87 1.58 25.89
N ARG A 15 -64.50 0.52 26.63
CA ARG A 15 -64.04 -0.86 26.22
C ARG A 15 -65.23 -1.80 25.83
N PRO A 16 -65.10 -3.15 25.55
CA PRO A 16 -63.95 -4.10 25.58
C PRO A 16 -63.91 -5.11 24.37
N GLU A 17 -63.26 -6.29 24.27
CA GLU A 17 -62.21 -7.07 25.01
C GLU A 17 -61.51 -8.12 24.08
N LYS A 18 -60.69 -9.05 24.65
CA LYS A 18 -60.37 -10.49 24.29
C LYS A 18 -60.56 -10.97 22.82
N THR A 19 -59.65 -11.72 22.17
CA THR A 19 -58.67 -12.79 22.55
C THR A 19 -57.80 -13.13 21.30
N ARG A 20 -56.75 -13.97 21.27
CA ARG A 20 -55.65 -14.40 22.18
C ARG A 20 -54.85 -15.50 21.42
N ARG A 21 -53.51 -15.35 21.27
CA ARG A 21 -52.57 -16.34 20.67
C ARG A 21 -52.69 -16.51 19.13
N ASP A 22 -51.65 -16.94 18.40
CA ASP A 22 -50.45 -17.70 18.85
C ASP A 22 -49.07 -17.03 18.69
N ARG A 23 -48.02 -17.76 19.11
CA ARG A 23 -46.60 -17.36 19.06
C ARG A 23 -45.87 -18.03 17.89
N GLY A 24 -44.96 -17.30 17.25
CA GLY A 24 -43.91 -17.82 16.35
C GLY A 24 -42.62 -17.04 16.57
N SER A 25 -41.51 -17.75 16.76
CA SER A 25 -40.18 -17.26 17.13
C SER A 25 -39.67 -16.04 16.34
N LEU A 26 -39.19 -15.01 17.05
CA LEU A 26 -37.98 -14.32 16.59
C LEU A 26 -36.83 -15.35 16.61
N LEU A 27 -36.01 -15.34 15.58
CA LEU A 27 -34.69 -15.96 15.56
C LEU A 27 -33.73 -14.95 14.91
N GLU A 28 -32.61 -14.72 15.57
CA GLU A 28 -31.51 -13.93 15.00
C GLU A 28 -30.90 -14.71 13.83
N VAL A 29 -30.66 -14.05 12.70
CA VAL A 29 -29.88 -14.60 11.58
C VAL A 29 -28.64 -13.72 11.36
N GLN A 30 -27.83 -13.58 12.42
CA GLN A 30 -26.40 -13.39 12.23
C GLN A 30 -25.82 -14.70 11.70
N GLY A 31 -25.45 -14.74 10.42
CA GLY A 31 -24.84 -15.93 9.81
C GLY A 31 -25.34 -16.25 8.41
N SER A 32 -25.17 -15.33 7.44
CA SER A 32 -25.40 -15.62 6.02
C SER A 32 -24.59 -14.70 5.08
N PHE A 33 -23.34 -14.37 5.44
CA PHE A 33 -22.45 -13.54 4.61
C PHE A 33 -21.05 -14.18 4.43
N GLN A 34 -21.03 -15.49 4.17
CA GLN A 34 -19.80 -16.27 3.95
C GLN A 34 -20.03 -17.43 2.95
N ARG A 35 -21.04 -17.30 2.06
CA ARG A 35 -21.41 -18.32 1.05
C ARG A 35 -21.91 -17.70 -0.27
N THR A 36 -21.22 -16.68 -0.77
CA THR A 36 -21.45 -16.13 -2.12
C THR A 36 -20.16 -15.90 -2.90
N CYS A 37 -19.03 -15.68 -2.23
CA CYS A 37 -17.70 -15.52 -2.83
C CYS A 37 -17.09 -16.86 -3.30
N HIS A 38 -17.80 -17.60 -4.15
CA HIS A 38 -17.31 -18.84 -4.76
C HIS A 38 -17.59 -18.90 -6.27
N PHE A 39 -17.77 -17.73 -6.89
CA PHE A 39 -18.19 -17.58 -8.28
C PHE A 39 -17.42 -16.47 -9.02
N LEU A 40 -16.08 -16.54 -9.00
CA LEU A 40 -15.19 -15.75 -9.87
C LEU A 40 -13.85 -16.49 -10.07
N LEU A 41 -13.93 -17.66 -10.71
CA LEU A 41 -12.78 -18.54 -10.98
C LEU A 41 -12.84 -19.04 -12.44
N LEU A 42 -12.80 -18.09 -13.38
CA LEU A 42 -13.05 -18.31 -14.82
C LEU A 42 -12.04 -17.59 -15.74
N LEU A 43 -10.74 -17.71 -15.43
CA LEU A 43 -9.67 -17.59 -16.43
C LEU A 43 -8.71 -18.80 -16.48
N THR A 44 -9.07 -19.90 -15.80
CA THR A 44 -8.32 -21.17 -15.78
C THR A 44 -9.06 -22.29 -16.53
N GLN A 45 -9.47 -22.02 -17.78
CA GLN A 45 -10.06 -23.02 -18.68
C GLN A 45 -9.36 -23.11 -20.05
N PHE A 46 -8.03 -23.26 -20.06
CA PHE A 46 -7.37 -23.92 -21.19
C PHE A 46 -7.50 -25.45 -21.04
N SER A 47 -8.17 -26.08 -22.00
CA SER A 47 -8.57 -27.49 -21.90
C SER A 47 -7.49 -28.47 -22.35
N PHE A 48 -7.05 -29.36 -21.45
CA PHE A 48 -6.27 -30.56 -21.79
C PHE A 48 -6.90 -31.83 -21.17
N PRO A 49 -6.74 -33.01 -21.80
CA PRO A 49 -7.57 -34.19 -21.50
C PRO A 49 -7.14 -34.98 -20.25
N PHE A 50 -8.12 -35.49 -19.52
CA PHE A 50 -7.95 -36.41 -18.39
C PHE A 50 -7.28 -37.75 -18.78
N PHE A 51 -6.30 -38.18 -18.00
CA PHE A 51 -5.96 -39.60 -17.79
C PHE A 51 -5.85 -39.92 -16.29
N PRO A 52 -6.12 -41.16 -15.84
CA PRO A 52 -6.45 -41.43 -14.44
C PRO A 52 -5.22 -41.77 -13.57
N ALA A 53 -5.27 -41.35 -12.31
CA ALA A 53 -4.25 -41.63 -11.30
C ALA A 53 -4.06 -43.13 -11.00
N ARG A 54 -2.82 -43.53 -10.68
CA ARG A 54 -2.47 -44.87 -10.18
C ARG A 54 -1.37 -44.81 -9.12
N GLY A 55 -1.57 -45.57 -8.03
CA GLY A 55 -0.50 -46.19 -7.25
C GLY A 55 0.27 -45.31 -6.26
N LYS A 56 0.05 -45.54 -4.96
CA LYS A 56 1.11 -45.36 -3.95
C LYS A 56 2.01 -46.60 -3.97
N GLU A 57 3.32 -46.43 -3.80
CA GLU A 57 4.10 -46.89 -2.62
C GLU A 57 5.61 -46.54 -2.76
N PRO A 58 6.42 -46.57 -1.66
CA PRO A 58 7.75 -45.92 -1.59
C PRO A 58 8.93 -46.91 -1.75
N LEU A 59 10.19 -46.43 -1.64
CA LEU A 59 11.36 -47.11 -1.00
C LEU A 59 12.64 -46.21 -0.97
N HIS A 60 13.28 -46.13 0.21
CA HIS A 60 14.72 -45.94 0.57
C HIS A 60 15.66 -44.82 0.08
N GLU A 61 16.21 -44.10 1.08
CA GLU A 61 17.63 -43.97 1.46
C GLU A 61 18.78 -44.15 0.43
N ALA A 62 19.56 -43.07 0.23
CA ALA A 62 21.05 -42.99 0.27
C ALA A 62 21.48 -41.56 -0.12
N GLN A 63 22.61 -40.97 0.30
CA GLN A 63 23.53 -41.21 1.42
C GLN A 63 24.20 -39.86 1.78
N ARG A 64 24.81 -39.73 2.98
CA ARG A 64 25.65 -38.56 3.30
C ARG A 64 27.05 -38.70 2.66
N GLU A 65 27.59 -37.61 2.13
CA GLU A 65 29.03 -37.37 2.12
C GLU A 65 29.34 -35.98 2.70
N THR A 66 30.46 -35.89 3.40
CA THR A 66 30.94 -34.72 4.15
C THR A 66 32.29 -34.30 3.62
N TRP A 67 32.54 -33.00 3.50
CA TRP A 67 33.89 -32.47 3.32
C TRP A 67 34.16 -31.32 4.29
N GLU A 68 35.16 -31.53 5.14
CA GLU A 68 35.71 -30.52 6.05
C GLU A 68 36.72 -29.63 5.30
N GLY A 69 36.94 -28.41 5.80
CA GLY A 69 37.88 -27.46 5.20
C GLY A 69 39.33 -27.67 5.61
N THR A 70 40.23 -26.76 5.19
CA THR A 70 41.60 -26.68 5.72
C THR A 70 42.17 -25.27 5.58
N ASP A 71 42.77 -24.75 6.65
CA ASP A 71 43.48 -23.47 6.67
C ASP A 71 44.86 -23.52 6.01
N ALA A 72 45.31 -22.38 5.46
CA ALA A 72 46.73 -22.11 5.23
C ALA A 72 47.03 -20.59 5.35
N MET A 73 48.18 -20.25 5.96
CA MET A 73 48.52 -18.89 6.40
C MET A 73 49.75 -18.33 5.66
N GLY A 74 49.77 -17.02 5.34
CA GLY A 74 50.90 -16.34 4.68
C GLY A 74 51.01 -14.85 5.05
N ARG A 75 52.22 -14.28 5.07
CA ARG A 75 52.50 -12.93 5.63
C ARG A 75 53.22 -11.96 4.68
N ALA A 76 52.74 -10.70 4.72
CA ALA A 76 53.48 -9.44 4.68
C ALA A 76 54.31 -9.00 3.44
N GLY A 77 54.18 -7.71 3.09
CA GLY A 77 55.04 -6.96 2.17
C GLY A 77 54.59 -5.49 2.07
N VAL A 78 55.52 -4.53 2.02
CA VAL A 78 55.22 -3.08 2.00
C VAL A 78 55.74 -2.41 0.73
N GLY A 79 54.93 -1.54 0.11
CA GLY A 79 55.29 -0.74 -1.07
C GLY A 79 54.55 0.60 -1.11
N ARG A 80 55.09 1.61 -1.82
CA ARG A 80 54.53 2.97 -1.90
C ARG A 80 53.91 3.28 -3.27
N ARG A 81 53.00 4.27 -3.25
CA ARG A 81 52.36 5.02 -4.36
C ARG A 81 53.33 5.45 -5.50
N PRO A 82 52.85 5.98 -6.66
CA PRO A 82 51.48 5.98 -7.22
C PRO A 82 51.38 5.51 -8.70
N CYS A 83 50.17 5.23 -9.17
CA CYS A 83 49.78 5.41 -10.59
C CYS A 83 48.32 5.85 -10.66
N ALA A 84 47.97 6.70 -11.63
CA ALA A 84 46.58 7.09 -11.89
C ALA A 84 45.97 6.16 -12.95
N GLY A 85 44.75 5.72 -12.72
CA GLY A 85 43.94 4.97 -13.68
C GLY A 85 42.47 5.30 -13.45
N ALA A 86 41.77 5.71 -14.51
CA ALA A 86 40.35 6.00 -14.44
C ALA A 86 39.55 4.70 -14.36
N GLY A 87 39.21 4.27 -13.15
CA GLY A 87 38.22 3.22 -12.95
C GLY A 87 36.83 3.79 -13.25
N GLN A 88 36.10 3.17 -14.18
CA GLN A 88 34.68 3.42 -14.30
C GLN A 88 34.01 3.01 -12.98
N ALA A 89 33.19 3.90 -12.41
CA ALA A 89 32.29 3.49 -11.35
C ALA A 89 31.33 2.45 -11.94
N GLY A 90 31.34 1.24 -11.41
CA GLY A 90 30.32 0.25 -11.75
C GLY A 90 28.99 0.74 -11.19
N GLU A 91 28.04 1.05 -12.06
CA GLU A 91 26.67 1.36 -11.64
C GLU A 91 26.11 0.12 -10.92
N VAL A 92 25.92 0.23 -9.61
CA VAL A 92 25.13 -0.74 -8.86
C VAL A 92 23.68 -0.47 -9.25
N SER A 93 23.23 -1.15 -10.30
CA SER A 93 21.86 -1.08 -10.81
C SER A 93 20.90 -1.70 -9.79
N GLY A 94 20.49 -0.90 -8.80
CA GLY A 94 19.37 -1.22 -7.93
C GLY A 94 18.14 -1.48 -8.81
N GLY A 95 17.51 -2.64 -8.62
CA GLY A 95 16.39 -3.08 -9.44
C GLY A 95 15.15 -2.24 -9.19
N VAL A 96 14.98 -1.15 -9.94
CA VAL A 96 13.73 -0.39 -10.05
C VAL A 96 12.67 -1.31 -10.62
N ILE A 97 11.72 -1.77 -9.79
CA ILE A 97 10.64 -2.66 -10.24
C ILE A 97 9.52 -1.85 -10.90
N SER A 98 9.88 -1.25 -12.03
CA SER A 98 8.95 -0.88 -13.09
C SER A 98 8.27 -2.14 -13.66
N LEU A 99 7.23 -1.97 -14.49
CA LEU A 99 6.41 -3.04 -15.07
C LEU A 99 7.26 -4.25 -15.56
N GLN A 100 7.26 -5.34 -14.79
CA GLN A 100 8.21 -6.44 -14.94
C GLN A 100 7.54 -7.72 -15.46
N ILE A 101 8.21 -8.38 -16.39
CA ILE A 101 8.00 -9.78 -16.74
C ILE A 101 9.31 -10.55 -16.55
N ILE A 102 9.26 -11.65 -15.81
CA ILE A 102 10.40 -12.52 -15.53
C ILE A 102 10.21 -13.81 -16.33
N LEU A 103 11.09 -14.05 -17.29
CA LEU A 103 11.12 -15.28 -18.07
C LEU A 103 12.15 -16.25 -17.49
N PHE A 104 11.80 -17.52 -17.42
CA PHE A 104 12.66 -18.64 -17.03
C PHE A 104 12.81 -19.57 -18.25
N SER A 105 14.03 -19.98 -18.59
CA SER A 105 14.27 -20.76 -19.81
C SER A 105 13.70 -22.19 -19.78
N GLU A 106 13.24 -22.65 -18.62
CA GLU A 106 12.73 -23.99 -18.34
C GLU A 106 11.42 -23.91 -17.53
N SER A 107 10.70 -25.03 -17.42
CA SER A 107 9.55 -25.23 -16.53
C SER A 107 9.93 -25.21 -15.05
N GLY A 108 8.95 -25.03 -14.15
CA GLY A 108 9.15 -24.99 -12.70
C GLY A 108 9.90 -23.76 -12.20
N PHE A 109 9.90 -22.66 -12.96
CA PHE A 109 10.65 -21.42 -12.67
C PHE A 109 12.17 -21.66 -12.51
N ALA A 110 12.71 -22.54 -13.35
CA ALA A 110 14.10 -22.99 -13.34
C ALA A 110 14.92 -22.47 -14.55
N GLY A 111 16.20 -22.84 -14.60
CA GLY A 111 17.10 -22.47 -15.68
C GLY A 111 17.54 -20.99 -15.64
N GLN A 112 17.71 -20.38 -16.81
CA GLN A 112 18.16 -18.99 -16.94
C GLN A 112 16.99 -18.01 -16.71
N LYS A 113 17.04 -17.29 -15.59
CA LYS A 113 16.19 -16.13 -15.31
C LYS A 113 16.56 -14.95 -16.22
N ARG A 114 15.57 -14.28 -16.81
CA ARG A 114 15.69 -13.03 -17.55
C ARG A 114 14.60 -12.05 -17.07
N GLU A 115 15.01 -10.85 -16.68
CA GLU A 115 14.11 -9.80 -16.22
C GLU A 115 13.92 -8.76 -17.32
N ILE A 116 12.67 -8.44 -17.63
CA ILE A 116 12.26 -7.62 -18.77
C ILE A 116 11.41 -6.46 -18.24
N TRP A 117 11.80 -5.23 -18.56
CA TRP A 117 11.26 -3.98 -18.01
C TRP A 117 10.52 -3.12 -19.05
N GLY A 118 10.56 -3.53 -20.32
CA GLY A 118 10.00 -2.79 -21.45
C GLY A 118 10.03 -3.60 -22.75
N ASP A 119 9.67 -2.97 -23.86
CA ASP A 119 9.52 -3.61 -25.17
C ASP A 119 10.84 -4.22 -25.69
N ILE A 120 10.88 -5.53 -25.89
CA ILE A 120 11.99 -6.26 -26.50
C ILE A 120 11.72 -6.43 -27.99
N ALA A 121 12.33 -5.57 -28.80
CA ALA A 121 12.14 -5.58 -30.26
C ALA A 121 12.74 -6.81 -30.98
N ASP A 122 13.67 -7.54 -30.36
CA ASP A 122 14.17 -8.83 -30.88
C ASP A 122 14.59 -9.76 -29.72
N ALA A 123 13.94 -10.92 -29.63
CA ALA A 123 14.20 -11.98 -28.65
C ALA A 123 14.70 -13.28 -29.30
N THR A 124 14.96 -13.28 -30.62
CA THR A 124 15.27 -14.51 -31.39
C THR A 124 16.59 -15.19 -31.03
N SER A 125 17.43 -14.52 -30.24
CA SER A 125 18.71 -15.01 -29.72
C SER A 125 18.60 -15.72 -28.36
N TRP A 126 17.38 -15.94 -27.84
CA TRP A 126 17.18 -16.53 -26.52
C TRP A 126 17.09 -18.05 -26.63
N GLU A 127 17.92 -18.75 -25.85
CA GLU A 127 17.90 -20.20 -25.73
C GLU A 127 16.81 -20.60 -24.73
N LEU A 128 15.83 -21.39 -25.20
CA LEU A 128 14.59 -21.73 -24.49
C LEU A 128 14.32 -23.23 -24.63
N SER A 129 13.71 -23.85 -23.61
CA SER A 129 13.21 -25.23 -23.70
C SER A 129 11.87 -25.30 -24.46
N HIS A 130 11.39 -26.52 -24.74
CA HIS A 130 10.03 -26.79 -25.24
C HIS A 130 8.90 -26.22 -24.36
N THR A 131 9.18 -26.08 -23.06
CA THR A 131 8.33 -25.49 -22.01
C THR A 131 9.15 -24.45 -21.26
N ILE A 132 8.56 -23.28 -21.02
CA ILE A 132 9.15 -22.19 -20.23
C ILE A 132 8.17 -21.75 -19.14
N SER A 133 8.66 -21.34 -17.97
CA SER A 133 7.85 -20.60 -17.00
C SER A 133 8.01 -19.09 -17.20
N ILE A 134 6.92 -18.34 -17.09
CA ILE A 134 6.90 -16.88 -17.11
C ILE A 134 6.14 -16.41 -15.86
N ARG A 135 6.73 -15.45 -15.15
CA ARG A 135 6.07 -14.66 -14.11
C ARG A 135 5.85 -13.25 -14.62
N VAL A 136 4.62 -12.91 -14.95
CA VAL A 136 4.24 -11.53 -15.26
C VAL A 136 3.93 -10.85 -13.93
N VAL A 137 4.87 -10.02 -13.45
CA VAL A 137 4.73 -9.35 -12.15
C VAL A 137 3.76 -8.18 -12.26
N ARG A 138 3.75 -7.46 -13.39
CA ARG A 138 2.85 -6.31 -13.58
C ARG A 138 2.56 -5.99 -15.05
N GLY A 139 1.30 -5.64 -15.32
CA GLY A 139 0.75 -5.25 -16.61
C GLY A 139 0.49 -6.43 -17.57
N GLY A 140 -0.38 -6.22 -18.55
CA GLY A 140 -0.56 -7.15 -19.66
C GLY A 140 0.61 -7.07 -20.65
N TRP A 141 1.01 -8.21 -21.22
CA TRP A 141 2.07 -8.29 -22.24
C TRP A 141 1.61 -9.09 -23.47
N VAL A 142 2.19 -8.75 -24.62
CA VAL A 142 2.01 -9.50 -25.87
C VAL A 142 3.37 -10.04 -26.32
N MET A 143 3.46 -11.35 -26.40
CA MET A 143 4.57 -12.10 -26.95
C MET A 143 4.32 -12.37 -28.44
N TYR A 144 5.32 -12.14 -29.29
CA TYR A 144 5.21 -12.27 -30.75
C TYR A 144 6.15 -13.34 -31.28
N GLU A 145 5.69 -14.08 -32.29
CA GLU A 145 6.45 -15.11 -33.01
C GLU A 145 7.70 -14.55 -33.71
N LYS A 146 7.65 -13.30 -34.21
CA LYS A 146 8.71 -12.70 -35.04
C LYS A 146 9.18 -11.38 -34.44
N PRO A 147 10.43 -10.97 -34.69
CA PRO A 147 10.96 -9.72 -34.16
C PRO A 147 10.21 -8.50 -34.70
N ARG A 148 10.34 -7.39 -33.99
CA ARG A 148 9.68 -6.10 -34.23
C ARG A 148 8.16 -6.15 -34.17
N PHE A 149 7.60 -6.99 -33.28
CA PHE A 149 6.17 -7.10 -33.01
C PHE A 149 5.35 -7.61 -34.20
N HIS A 150 5.87 -8.65 -34.88
CA HIS A 150 5.27 -9.26 -36.07
C HIS A 150 4.95 -10.76 -35.86
N GLY A 151 4.09 -11.31 -36.73
CA GLY A 151 3.73 -12.74 -36.71
C GLY A 151 2.55 -13.06 -35.79
N ARG A 152 2.43 -14.32 -35.37
CA ARG A 152 1.43 -14.74 -34.36
C ARG A 152 1.70 -14.04 -33.02
N LYS A 153 0.62 -13.84 -32.26
CA LYS A 153 0.62 -13.18 -30.94
C LYS A 153 0.14 -14.16 -29.89
N CYS A 154 0.76 -14.13 -28.71
CA CYS A 154 0.32 -14.81 -27.50
C CYS A 154 0.21 -13.74 -26.41
N VAL A 155 -0.88 -13.74 -25.67
CA VAL A 155 -1.16 -12.73 -24.63
C VAL A 155 -0.85 -13.31 -23.26
N LEU A 156 -0.19 -12.50 -22.45
CA LEU A 156 0.24 -12.83 -21.10
C LEU A 156 -0.44 -11.87 -20.12
N ALA A 157 -1.29 -12.42 -19.27
CA ALA A 157 -1.89 -11.71 -18.13
C ALA A 157 -0.92 -11.70 -16.93
N GLU A 158 -1.19 -10.86 -15.93
CA GLU A 158 -0.47 -10.88 -14.65
C GLU A 158 -0.58 -12.24 -13.95
N GLY A 159 0.50 -12.68 -13.31
CA GLY A 159 0.60 -13.96 -12.62
C GLY A 159 1.64 -14.92 -13.19
N ASP A 160 1.57 -16.18 -12.75
CA ASP A 160 2.48 -17.27 -13.07
C ASP A 160 1.89 -18.19 -14.14
N VAL A 161 2.60 -18.40 -15.25
CA VAL A 161 2.16 -19.21 -16.39
C VAL A 161 3.28 -20.09 -16.92
N GLU A 162 2.96 -21.35 -17.24
CA GLU A 162 3.86 -22.25 -17.98
C GLU A 162 3.41 -22.34 -19.44
N ILE A 163 4.35 -22.17 -20.36
CA ILE A 163 4.08 -22.06 -21.80
C ILE A 163 4.86 -23.14 -22.54
N ASN A 164 4.12 -24.13 -23.03
CA ASN A 164 4.52 -24.96 -24.17
C ASN A 164 4.37 -24.16 -25.47
N ASN A 165 5.08 -24.55 -26.54
CA ASN A 165 5.07 -23.91 -27.86
C ASN A 165 3.68 -23.31 -28.28
N PRO A 166 3.45 -22.00 -28.07
CA PRO A 166 2.12 -21.38 -28.16
C PRO A 166 1.69 -21.14 -29.60
N TRP A 167 2.57 -21.44 -30.56
CA TRP A 167 2.33 -21.28 -31.98
C TRP A 167 1.61 -22.51 -32.59
N THR A 168 1.54 -23.63 -31.86
CA THR A 168 1.06 -24.94 -32.33
C THR A 168 -0.42 -24.96 -32.75
N ALA A 169 -1.31 -24.25 -32.04
CA ALA A 169 -2.76 -24.20 -32.32
C ALA A 169 -3.15 -23.77 -33.75
N TYR A 170 -2.24 -23.09 -34.46
CA TYR A 170 -2.46 -22.59 -35.82
C TYR A 170 -1.92 -23.51 -36.93
N GLY A 171 -1.34 -24.65 -36.58
CA GLY A 171 -0.80 -25.63 -37.54
C GLY A 171 -1.86 -26.33 -38.41
N LYS A 172 -1.37 -27.02 -39.44
CA LYS A 172 -2.03 -28.22 -39.98
C LYS A 172 -1.36 -29.44 -39.33
N ASP A 173 -2.07 -30.55 -39.22
CA ASP A 173 -1.49 -31.83 -38.80
C ASP A 173 -0.27 -32.18 -39.68
N GLY A 174 0.92 -32.24 -39.08
CA GLY A 174 2.17 -32.47 -39.81
C GLY A 174 3.44 -32.13 -39.03
N GLU A 175 4.03 -33.15 -38.42
CA GLU A 175 5.49 -33.29 -38.19
C GLU A 175 6.25 -32.07 -37.62
N VAL A 176 5.82 -31.57 -36.45
CA VAL A 176 6.72 -30.90 -35.50
C VAL A 176 6.98 -31.88 -34.34
N PRO A 177 8.23 -32.15 -33.93
CA PRO A 177 8.49 -32.98 -32.75
C PRO A 177 7.88 -32.36 -31.50
N GLU A 178 7.19 -33.15 -30.68
CA GLU A 178 6.45 -32.68 -29.49
C GLU A 178 7.34 -31.88 -28.51
N ASN A 179 8.63 -32.19 -28.46
CA ASN A 179 9.62 -31.55 -27.58
C ASN A 179 10.58 -30.58 -28.32
N ALA A 180 10.18 -30.03 -29.47
CA ALA A 180 10.98 -29.02 -30.17
C ALA A 180 10.91 -27.65 -29.45
N PRO A 181 12.06 -26.98 -29.17
CA PRO A 181 12.06 -25.64 -28.60
C PRO A 181 11.45 -24.63 -29.58
N PHE A 182 10.74 -23.64 -29.04
CA PHE A 182 10.07 -22.62 -29.84
C PHE A 182 10.79 -21.27 -29.75
N LEU A 183 10.78 -20.52 -30.86
CA LEU A 183 11.34 -19.18 -30.89
C LEU A 183 10.31 -18.17 -30.37
N ILE A 184 10.80 -17.22 -29.60
CA ILE A 184 10.11 -15.96 -29.32
C ILE A 184 10.79 -14.87 -30.16
N GLY A 185 10.00 -14.13 -30.90
CA GLY A 185 10.49 -13.07 -31.78
C GLY A 185 10.63 -11.72 -31.09
N SER A 186 9.63 -11.31 -30.31
CA SER A 186 9.66 -10.05 -29.55
C SER A 186 8.62 -10.03 -28.43
N PHE A 187 8.80 -9.14 -27.45
CA PHE A 187 7.83 -8.85 -26.37
C PHE A 187 7.44 -7.38 -26.41
N LYS A 188 6.14 -7.10 -26.27
CA LYS A 188 5.60 -5.74 -26.17
C LYS A 188 4.71 -5.61 -24.94
N ARG A 189 4.82 -4.50 -24.22
CA ARG A 189 3.93 -4.13 -23.12
C ARG A 189 2.57 -3.69 -23.70
N VAL A 190 1.46 -4.12 -23.10
CA VAL A 190 0.14 -3.57 -23.42
C VAL A 190 0.09 -2.16 -22.84
N VAL A 191 0.19 -1.15 -23.71
CA VAL A 191 0.09 0.26 -23.29
C VAL A 191 -1.34 0.52 -22.80
N ARG A 192 -1.46 1.04 -21.57
CA ARG A 192 -2.74 1.36 -20.94
C ARG A 192 -3.23 2.71 -21.44
N ASP A 193 -3.81 2.76 -22.64
CA ASP A 193 -4.63 3.92 -23.02
C ASP A 193 -5.93 3.88 -22.20
N TYR A 194 -6.02 4.71 -21.15
CA TYR A 194 -7.19 4.81 -20.25
C TYR A 194 -8.48 5.30 -20.95
N ARG A 195 -8.48 5.35 -22.28
CA ARG A 195 -9.62 5.67 -23.12
C ARG A 195 -10.64 4.53 -23.03
N ILE A 196 -11.91 4.86 -23.26
CA ILE A 196 -12.94 3.83 -23.43
C ILE A 196 -12.50 2.94 -24.61
N PRO A 197 -12.38 1.60 -24.42
CA PRO A 197 -12.04 0.70 -25.52
C PRO A 197 -13.14 0.75 -26.59
N GLU A 198 -12.79 0.77 -27.87
CA GLU A 198 -13.79 0.72 -28.95
C GLU A 198 -13.34 -0.18 -30.09
N ILE A 199 -14.19 -1.16 -30.41
CA ILE A 199 -14.12 -1.94 -31.64
C ILE A 199 -15.34 -1.69 -32.52
N SER A 200 -15.10 -1.63 -33.82
CA SER A 200 -16.11 -1.50 -34.86
C SER A 200 -16.02 -2.69 -35.81
N LEU A 201 -17.09 -3.49 -35.88
CA LEU A 201 -17.22 -4.65 -36.75
C LEU A 201 -18.09 -4.30 -37.96
N PHE A 202 -17.67 -4.75 -39.15
CA PHE A 202 -18.30 -4.38 -40.42
C PHE A 202 -18.66 -5.64 -41.23
N THR A 203 -19.85 -5.66 -41.83
CA THR A 203 -20.34 -6.83 -42.58
C THR A 203 -19.62 -7.06 -43.92
N GLU A 204 -18.99 -6.03 -44.48
CA GLU A 204 -18.27 -6.08 -45.76
C GLU A 204 -16.78 -5.74 -45.56
N GLU A 205 -15.96 -5.85 -46.61
CA GLU A 205 -14.52 -5.54 -46.52
C GLU A 205 -14.27 -4.02 -46.45
N ASN A 206 -13.04 -3.63 -46.13
CA ASN A 206 -12.54 -2.24 -46.13
C ASN A 206 -13.30 -1.23 -45.24
N GLY A 207 -14.10 -1.69 -44.27
CA GLY A 207 -14.93 -0.84 -43.40
C GLY A 207 -16.30 -0.49 -43.98
N GLU A 208 -16.79 -1.23 -44.98
CA GLU A 208 -18.07 -0.99 -45.64
C GLU A 208 -19.23 -1.86 -45.09
N GLY A 209 -20.45 -1.61 -45.54
CA GLY A 209 -21.65 -2.32 -45.11
C GLY A 209 -22.22 -1.87 -43.76
N THR A 210 -22.78 -2.80 -42.98
CA THR A 210 -23.39 -2.51 -41.68
C THR A 210 -22.32 -2.46 -40.58
N LYS A 211 -22.17 -1.31 -39.92
CA LYS A 211 -21.31 -1.11 -38.74
C LYS A 211 -22.03 -1.53 -37.46
N VAL A 212 -21.38 -2.33 -36.62
CA VAL A 212 -21.72 -2.55 -35.21
C VAL A 212 -20.54 -2.09 -34.34
N ARG A 213 -20.81 -1.38 -33.24
CA ARG A 213 -19.82 -0.89 -32.28
C ARG A 213 -19.99 -1.62 -30.95
N PHE A 214 -18.88 -1.99 -30.32
CA PHE A 214 -18.81 -2.47 -28.93
C PHE A 214 -17.80 -1.60 -28.17
N MET A 215 -18.03 -1.41 -26.86
CA MET A 215 -17.15 -0.65 -25.96
C MET A 215 -16.80 -1.43 -24.68
N ASP A 216 -17.19 -2.69 -24.68
CA ASP A 216 -17.41 -3.57 -23.56
C ASP A 216 -17.17 -5.03 -23.99
N SER A 217 -16.86 -5.91 -23.02
CA SER A 217 -16.73 -7.34 -23.29
C SER A 217 -18.10 -8.00 -23.41
N SER A 218 -18.25 -8.98 -24.29
CA SER A 218 -19.52 -9.66 -24.58
C SER A 218 -19.32 -11.18 -24.65
N GLU A 219 -19.89 -11.88 -23.67
CA GLU A 219 -19.91 -13.36 -23.62
C GLU A 219 -20.75 -13.99 -24.74
N ASP A 220 -21.71 -13.25 -25.28
CA ASP A 220 -22.57 -13.68 -26.39
C ASP A 220 -23.03 -12.49 -27.25
N THR A 221 -22.46 -12.38 -28.44
CA THR A 221 -22.75 -11.29 -29.40
C THR A 221 -24.00 -11.54 -30.26
N ARG A 222 -24.74 -12.65 -30.03
CA ARG A 222 -25.79 -13.15 -30.94
C ARG A 222 -27.08 -12.32 -30.96
N VAL A 223 -27.06 -11.21 -31.70
CA VAL A 223 -28.26 -10.40 -31.96
C VAL A 223 -29.40 -11.24 -32.54
N ARG A 224 -30.50 -11.34 -31.77
CA ARG A 224 -31.68 -12.19 -32.08
C ARG A 224 -31.33 -13.67 -32.33
N GLY A 225 -30.32 -14.20 -31.63
CA GLY A 225 -29.93 -15.62 -31.69
C GLY A 225 -29.16 -16.04 -32.95
N LYS A 226 -28.61 -15.08 -33.70
CA LYS A 226 -27.72 -15.35 -34.85
C LYS A 226 -26.29 -14.88 -34.55
N PRO A 227 -25.25 -15.67 -34.86
CA PRO A 227 -23.85 -15.22 -34.85
C PRO A 227 -23.67 -13.91 -35.61
N LEU A 228 -22.96 -12.95 -34.99
CA LEU A 228 -22.49 -11.78 -35.70
C LEU A 228 -21.42 -12.21 -36.71
N LYS A 229 -21.32 -11.52 -37.85
CA LYS A 229 -20.28 -11.75 -38.84
C LYS A 229 -19.55 -10.47 -39.20
N ALA A 230 -18.24 -10.49 -39.07
CA ALA A 230 -17.34 -9.39 -39.42
C ALA A 230 -16.48 -9.81 -40.62
N SER A 231 -16.57 -9.07 -41.72
CA SER A 231 -15.68 -9.22 -42.88
C SER A 231 -14.47 -8.30 -42.75
N SER A 232 -14.66 -7.12 -42.16
CA SER A 232 -13.58 -6.20 -41.74
C SER A 232 -13.83 -5.62 -40.35
N ILE A 233 -12.75 -5.14 -39.73
CA ILE A 233 -12.72 -4.65 -38.34
C ILE A 233 -11.92 -3.35 -38.27
N ILE A 234 -12.34 -2.41 -37.43
CA ILE A 234 -11.50 -1.29 -36.98
C ILE A 234 -11.50 -1.29 -35.45
N VAL A 235 -10.31 -1.45 -34.86
CA VAL A 235 -10.09 -1.23 -33.43
C VAL A 235 -9.58 0.20 -33.27
N HIS A 236 -10.25 1.03 -32.46
CA HIS A 236 -9.87 2.43 -32.24
C HIS A 236 -9.05 2.62 -30.96
N SER A 237 -9.31 1.79 -29.93
CA SER A 237 -8.69 1.84 -28.60
C SER A 237 -8.78 0.47 -27.91
N GLY A 238 -7.83 0.18 -27.01
CA GLY A 238 -7.71 -1.09 -26.30
C GLY A 238 -7.23 -2.28 -27.15
N LEU A 239 -6.89 -3.39 -26.49
CA LEU A 239 -6.56 -4.68 -27.12
C LEU A 239 -7.79 -5.61 -27.04
N TRP A 240 -8.19 -6.20 -28.17
CA TRP A 240 -9.40 -7.02 -28.27
C TRP A 240 -9.07 -8.48 -28.60
N LEU A 241 -9.72 -9.39 -27.87
CA LEU A 241 -9.71 -10.84 -28.06
C LEU A 241 -11.04 -11.25 -28.70
N ILE A 242 -11.00 -11.70 -29.96
CA ILE A 242 -12.21 -12.05 -30.73
C ILE A 242 -12.32 -13.56 -30.86
N TYR A 243 -13.49 -14.11 -30.51
CA TYR A 243 -13.74 -15.54 -30.41
C TYR A 243 -14.80 -15.99 -31.43
N SER A 244 -14.57 -17.12 -32.11
CA SER A 244 -15.54 -17.68 -33.07
C SER A 244 -16.68 -18.45 -32.38
N LYS A 245 -16.53 -18.77 -31.09
CA LYS A 245 -17.56 -19.35 -30.22
C LYS A 245 -18.07 -18.35 -29.16
N PRO A 246 -19.28 -18.58 -28.59
CA PRO A 246 -19.72 -17.84 -27.40
C PRO A 246 -18.95 -18.31 -26.15
N PHE A 247 -19.03 -17.55 -25.05
CA PHE A 247 -18.42 -17.85 -23.75
C PHE A 247 -16.90 -18.12 -23.79
N PHE A 248 -16.19 -17.49 -24.74
CA PHE A 248 -14.72 -17.54 -24.87
C PHE A 248 -14.12 -18.94 -25.13
N ASP A 249 -14.90 -19.89 -25.65
CA ASP A 249 -14.57 -21.33 -25.80
C ASP A 249 -13.58 -21.66 -26.95
N ASP A 250 -12.78 -20.71 -27.47
CA ASP A 250 -11.77 -20.95 -28.52
C ASP A 250 -10.54 -20.02 -28.45
N ASP A 251 -9.49 -20.32 -29.24
CA ASP A 251 -8.28 -19.48 -29.29
C ASP A 251 -8.59 -18.09 -29.89
N PRO A 252 -8.37 -16.98 -29.15
CA PRO A 252 -8.79 -15.66 -29.61
C PRO A 252 -7.91 -15.06 -30.70
N TYR A 253 -8.53 -14.34 -31.63
CA TYR A 253 -7.82 -13.43 -32.53
C TYR A 253 -7.45 -12.14 -31.77
N VAL A 254 -6.15 -11.88 -31.63
CA VAL A 254 -5.59 -10.78 -30.80
C VAL A 254 -5.38 -9.49 -31.62
N LEU A 255 -6.32 -8.55 -31.48
CA LEU A 255 -6.38 -7.32 -32.28
C LEU A 255 -5.89 -6.11 -31.49
N GLU A 256 -4.87 -5.43 -32.02
CA GLU A 256 -4.39 -4.12 -31.55
C GLU A 256 -5.12 -2.97 -32.28
N PRO A 257 -5.09 -1.73 -31.76
CA PRO A 257 -5.62 -0.56 -32.46
C PRO A 257 -5.11 -0.44 -33.90
N GLY A 258 -6.04 -0.34 -34.85
CA GLY A 258 -5.77 -0.41 -36.28
C GLY A 258 -6.96 -0.87 -37.13
N GLY A 259 -6.82 -0.72 -38.45
CA GLY A 259 -7.80 -1.17 -39.44
C GLY A 259 -7.41 -2.51 -40.07
N TYR A 260 -8.34 -3.46 -40.04
CA TYR A 260 -8.21 -4.82 -40.56
C TYR A 260 -9.20 -5.01 -41.72
N PRO A 261 -8.80 -4.69 -42.98
CA PRO A 261 -9.73 -4.54 -44.10
C PRO A 261 -10.38 -5.83 -44.62
N ASN A 262 -9.89 -7.00 -44.21
CA ASN A 262 -10.44 -8.31 -44.60
C ASN A 262 -10.00 -9.39 -43.59
N LEU A 263 -10.64 -10.57 -43.65
CA LEU A 263 -10.35 -11.72 -42.77
C LEU A 263 -8.86 -12.08 -42.69
N LYS A 264 -8.14 -12.02 -43.81
CA LYS A 264 -6.70 -12.31 -43.87
C LYS A 264 -5.86 -11.29 -43.08
N ALA A 265 -6.30 -10.05 -42.98
CA ALA A 265 -5.59 -9.00 -42.22
C ALA A 265 -5.66 -9.22 -40.71
N TRP A 266 -6.77 -9.77 -40.18
CA TRP A 266 -6.90 -10.12 -38.75
C TRP A 266 -6.69 -11.61 -38.43
N GLY A 267 -6.26 -12.41 -39.42
CA GLY A 267 -5.90 -13.82 -39.25
C GLY A 267 -7.06 -14.81 -39.17
N ALA A 268 -8.29 -14.34 -39.33
CA ALA A 268 -9.50 -15.14 -39.17
C ALA A 268 -9.71 -16.18 -40.27
N LYS A 269 -10.10 -17.41 -39.87
CA LYS A 269 -10.46 -18.52 -40.78
C LYS A 269 -11.96 -18.51 -41.14
N ASP A 270 -12.82 -17.97 -40.28
CA ASP A 270 -14.26 -17.78 -40.48
C ASP A 270 -14.66 -16.39 -39.95
N PRO A 271 -15.59 -15.67 -40.62
CA PRO A 271 -16.05 -14.35 -40.18
C PRO A 271 -16.93 -14.32 -38.92
N SER A 272 -17.27 -15.44 -38.28
CA SER A 272 -18.10 -15.37 -37.07
C SER A 272 -17.36 -14.74 -35.90
N VAL A 273 -18.09 -13.87 -35.20
CA VAL A 273 -17.73 -13.30 -33.92
C VAL A 273 -18.87 -13.66 -32.98
N CYS A 274 -18.64 -14.58 -32.05
CA CYS A 274 -19.69 -15.10 -31.15
C CYS A 274 -19.48 -14.70 -29.69
N SER A 275 -18.24 -14.40 -29.28
CA SER A 275 -17.92 -13.64 -28.07
C SER A 275 -16.72 -12.73 -28.32
N MET A 276 -16.54 -11.72 -27.47
CA MET A 276 -15.35 -10.87 -27.48
C MET A 276 -14.99 -10.44 -26.07
N SER A 277 -13.70 -10.44 -25.75
CA SER A 277 -13.18 -9.92 -24.49
C SER A 277 -12.20 -8.80 -24.80
N MET A 278 -12.28 -7.68 -24.08
CA MET A 278 -11.22 -6.68 -24.10
C MET A 278 -10.15 -7.12 -23.10
N LEU A 279 -8.88 -7.19 -23.52
CA LEU A 279 -7.82 -7.57 -22.59
C LEU A 279 -7.60 -6.45 -21.58
N LYS A 280 -8.02 -6.72 -20.34
CA LYS A 280 -7.73 -5.91 -19.18
C LYS A 280 -6.25 -6.13 -18.78
N PRO A 281 -5.40 -5.07 -18.75
CA PRO A 281 -4.03 -5.19 -18.23
C PRO A 281 -4.01 -5.70 -16.78
N LEU A 282 -5.08 -5.41 -16.05
CA LEU A 282 -5.45 -5.95 -14.75
C LEU A 282 -6.47 -7.08 -14.95
N SER A 283 -5.99 -8.30 -15.20
CA SER A 283 -6.86 -9.49 -15.28
C SER A 283 -7.28 -10.00 -13.90
N TYR A 284 -6.56 -9.58 -12.87
CA TYR A 284 -7.00 -9.54 -11.48
C TYR A 284 -7.03 -8.08 -11.00
N PRO A 285 -7.79 -7.74 -9.94
CA PRO A 285 -7.79 -6.42 -9.33
C PRO A 285 -6.49 -6.14 -8.52
N SER A 286 -5.34 -6.27 -9.18
CA SER A 286 -4.02 -5.97 -8.61
C SER A 286 -3.93 -4.49 -8.25
N PRO A 287 -3.66 -4.11 -6.99
CA PRO A 287 -3.55 -2.70 -6.59
C PRO A 287 -2.45 -1.94 -7.34
N LEU A 288 -2.56 -0.61 -7.36
CA LEU A 288 -1.46 0.24 -7.83
C LEU A 288 -0.37 0.27 -6.76
N HIS A 289 0.91 0.44 -7.13
CA HIS A 289 2.00 0.26 -6.17
C HIS A 289 3.21 1.19 -6.38
N VAL A 290 3.78 1.61 -5.25
CA VAL A 290 4.80 2.68 -5.10
C VAL A 290 5.98 2.20 -4.27
N PHE A 291 7.23 2.64 -4.49
CA PHE A 291 8.35 2.34 -3.56
C PHE A 291 8.71 3.55 -2.65
N PRO A 292 9.22 3.29 -1.42
CA PRO A 292 9.60 4.35 -0.46
C PRO A 292 10.98 4.97 -0.69
N VAL A 293 11.82 4.44 -1.59
CA VAL A 293 13.29 4.60 -1.50
C VAL A 293 13.80 5.97 -1.98
N SER A 294 13.10 6.62 -2.92
CA SER A 294 13.35 8.01 -3.31
C SER A 294 12.03 8.77 -3.50
N LEU A 295 12.08 10.11 -3.54
CA LEU A 295 10.93 10.98 -3.83
C LEU A 295 11.33 11.93 -4.96
N GLN A 296 11.65 11.35 -6.13
CA GLN A 296 12.27 12.07 -7.25
C GLN A 296 11.67 11.66 -8.60
N ALA A 297 11.49 12.66 -9.46
CA ALA A 297 11.13 12.52 -10.86
C ALA A 297 12.15 13.27 -11.73
N VAL A 298 12.23 12.91 -13.01
CA VAL A 298 13.04 13.59 -14.02
C VAL A 298 12.18 13.84 -15.26
N ILE A 299 11.92 15.11 -15.54
CA ILE A 299 11.11 15.59 -16.66
C ILE A 299 12.03 15.88 -17.85
N TYR A 300 11.64 15.49 -19.06
CA TYR A 300 12.40 15.71 -20.29
C TYR A 300 11.59 16.52 -21.32
N GLU A 301 12.26 17.46 -22.00
CA GLU A 301 11.67 18.39 -22.98
C GLU A 301 10.98 17.67 -24.16
N LYS A 302 11.49 16.49 -24.55
CA LYS A 302 11.07 15.71 -25.72
C LYS A 302 10.87 14.24 -25.36
N ALA A 303 10.16 13.52 -26.23
CA ALA A 303 9.95 12.08 -26.12
C ALA A 303 11.28 11.29 -26.12
N TRP A 304 11.24 10.07 -25.60
CA TRP A 304 12.39 9.13 -25.53
C TRP A 304 13.60 9.68 -24.75
N PHE A 305 13.34 10.43 -23.69
CA PHE A 305 14.32 11.01 -22.75
C PHE A 305 15.33 11.97 -23.40
N GLN A 306 14.85 12.80 -24.34
CA GLN A 306 15.67 13.72 -25.13
C GLN A 306 15.40 15.21 -24.80
N GLY A 307 16.34 16.07 -25.19
CA GLY A 307 16.31 17.51 -24.94
C GLY A 307 16.87 17.86 -23.56
N HIS A 308 16.45 18.99 -22.99
CA HIS A 308 16.81 19.33 -21.61
C HIS A 308 16.02 18.47 -20.62
N SER A 309 16.67 18.09 -19.52
CA SER A 309 16.06 17.43 -18.37
C SER A 309 15.98 18.36 -17.16
N CYS A 310 14.96 18.19 -16.33
CA CYS A 310 14.85 18.81 -15.01
C CYS A 310 14.57 17.72 -13.97
N GLU A 311 15.42 17.62 -12.96
CA GLU A 311 15.12 16.84 -11.77
C GLU A 311 14.07 17.56 -10.92
N VAL A 312 13.17 16.79 -10.32
CA VAL A 312 12.03 17.30 -9.56
C VAL A 312 11.88 16.46 -8.31
N ASN A 313 11.99 17.09 -7.14
CA ASN A 313 11.85 16.45 -5.84
C ASN A 313 10.65 16.99 -5.04
N ARG A 314 9.82 17.86 -5.63
CA ARG A 314 8.78 18.66 -4.96
C ARG A 314 7.64 19.01 -5.94
N ASP A 315 6.52 19.54 -5.44
CA ASP A 315 5.41 19.97 -6.30
C ASP A 315 5.83 21.10 -7.25
N ILE A 316 5.35 21.04 -8.50
CA ILE A 316 5.49 22.09 -9.50
C ILE A 316 4.10 22.58 -9.90
N TYR A 317 3.73 23.77 -9.41
CA TYR A 317 2.45 24.41 -9.72
C TYR A 317 2.33 24.84 -11.20
N ALA A 318 3.45 25.10 -11.88
CA ALA A 318 3.48 25.52 -13.28
C ALA A 318 4.85 25.26 -13.93
N LEU A 319 4.94 24.28 -14.82
CA LEU A 319 6.19 23.87 -15.48
C LEU A 319 6.81 24.97 -16.35
N LYS A 320 5.98 25.83 -16.95
CA LYS A 320 6.43 26.95 -17.80
C LYS A 320 6.93 28.18 -17.00
N LYS A 321 7.05 28.11 -15.66
CA LYS A 321 7.56 29.21 -14.81
C LYS A 321 9.02 29.02 -14.38
N LYS A 322 9.82 30.06 -14.63
CA LYS A 322 11.28 30.08 -14.41
C LYS A 322 11.75 29.91 -12.96
N GLU A 323 10.90 30.16 -11.99
CA GLU A 323 11.22 30.05 -10.56
C GLU A 323 11.27 28.58 -10.07
N ASN A 324 10.68 27.65 -10.83
CA ASN A 324 10.59 26.25 -10.43
C ASN A 324 11.82 25.41 -10.79
N SER A 325 12.66 25.86 -11.74
CA SER A 325 13.79 25.13 -12.31
C SER A 325 15.14 25.76 -11.93
N GLN A 326 16.13 24.97 -11.52
CA GLN A 326 17.54 25.42 -11.48
C GLN A 326 18.19 25.35 -12.89
N GLY A 327 17.49 25.83 -13.91
CA GLY A 327 17.85 25.61 -15.31
C GLY A 327 17.01 26.42 -16.31
N PRO A 328 17.10 26.11 -17.62
CA PRO A 328 16.25 26.73 -18.63
C PRO A 328 14.78 26.36 -18.43
N VAL A 329 13.87 27.27 -18.81
CA VAL A 329 12.42 27.04 -18.70
C VAL A 329 12.00 25.94 -19.67
N MET A 330 11.37 24.88 -19.16
CA MET A 330 10.81 23.82 -20.00
C MET A 330 9.50 24.31 -20.62
N SER A 331 9.46 24.35 -21.96
CA SER A 331 8.25 24.75 -22.72
C SER A 331 7.23 23.63 -22.85
N THR A 332 7.66 22.38 -22.74
CA THR A 332 6.91 21.15 -23.02
C THR A 332 7.46 20.02 -22.15
N VAL A 333 6.63 19.01 -21.86
CA VAL A 333 7.08 17.71 -21.36
C VAL A 333 6.85 16.69 -22.46
N GLY A 334 7.93 16.11 -22.98
CA GLY A 334 7.82 15.06 -24.00
C GLY A 334 8.03 13.66 -23.45
N SER A 335 8.76 13.49 -22.34
CA SER A 335 8.89 12.22 -21.62
C SER A 335 9.23 12.44 -20.13
N LEU A 336 9.07 11.40 -19.33
CA LEU A 336 9.15 11.45 -17.87
C LEU A 336 9.76 10.15 -17.31
N ARG A 337 10.60 10.27 -16.29
CA ARG A 337 10.97 9.17 -15.40
C ARG A 337 10.50 9.49 -13.99
N ILE A 338 9.82 8.56 -13.33
CA ILE A 338 9.65 8.60 -11.87
C ILE A 338 10.70 7.64 -11.31
N LEU A 339 11.57 8.15 -10.43
CA LEU A 339 12.63 7.40 -9.75
C LEU A 339 12.24 7.00 -8.32
N GLY A 340 11.05 7.43 -7.86
CA GLY A 340 10.47 7.03 -6.59
C GLY A 340 9.36 7.97 -6.12
N GLY A 341 8.55 7.45 -5.18
CA GLY A 341 7.31 8.08 -4.74
C GLY A 341 6.20 7.96 -5.79
N CYS A 342 5.00 8.43 -5.42
CA CYS A 342 3.86 8.46 -6.33
C CYS A 342 3.45 9.90 -6.60
N TRP A 343 3.17 10.21 -7.85
CA TRP A 343 2.95 11.57 -8.32
C TRP A 343 1.61 11.68 -9.04
N VAL A 344 1.01 12.88 -9.01
CA VAL A 344 -0.14 13.22 -9.86
C VAL A 344 0.31 14.24 -10.89
N GLY A 345 0.26 13.85 -12.15
CA GLY A 345 0.39 14.74 -13.28
C GLY A 345 -0.93 15.43 -13.58
N TYR A 346 -0.89 16.70 -13.95
CA TYR A 346 -2.07 17.49 -14.31
C TYR A 346 -1.90 18.17 -15.66
N GLU A 347 -2.93 18.06 -16.48
CA GLU A 347 -3.04 18.67 -17.81
C GLU A 347 -2.80 20.20 -17.79
N LYS A 348 -3.26 20.90 -16.75
CA LYS A 348 -3.25 22.38 -16.66
C LYS A 348 -2.44 22.88 -15.45
N GLU A 349 -2.07 24.16 -15.44
CA GLU A 349 -1.38 24.77 -14.29
C GLU A 349 -2.25 24.77 -13.02
N GLY A 350 -1.60 24.67 -11.87
CA GLY A 350 -2.23 24.78 -10.56
C GLY A 350 -3.08 23.59 -10.15
N PHE A 351 -2.68 22.37 -10.56
CA PHE A 351 -3.31 21.09 -10.24
C PHE A 351 -4.75 21.00 -10.77
N ARG A 352 -4.92 21.21 -12.08
CA ARG A 352 -6.22 21.31 -12.77
C ARG A 352 -6.25 20.54 -14.09
N GLY A 353 -7.46 20.31 -14.60
CA GLY A 353 -7.68 19.51 -15.80
C GLY A 353 -7.62 18.02 -15.51
N HIS A 354 -7.45 17.21 -16.55
CA HIS A 354 -7.33 15.77 -16.38
C HIS A 354 -6.12 15.40 -15.51
N GLN A 355 -6.32 14.40 -14.65
CA GLN A 355 -5.33 13.92 -13.70
C GLN A 355 -4.73 12.60 -14.20
N TYR A 356 -3.45 12.38 -13.92
CA TYR A 356 -2.71 11.19 -14.34
C TYR A 356 -1.93 10.65 -13.13
N LEU A 357 -2.18 9.40 -12.72
CA LEU A 357 -1.31 8.75 -11.74
C LEU A 357 0.04 8.41 -12.39
N LEU A 358 1.12 8.84 -11.73
CA LEU A 358 2.50 8.68 -12.18
C LEU A 358 3.27 7.88 -11.11
N GLU A 359 3.35 6.57 -11.36
CA GLU A 359 4.04 5.59 -10.53
C GLU A 359 5.51 5.45 -10.95
N GLU A 360 6.32 4.69 -10.21
CA GLU A 360 7.73 4.50 -10.50
C GLU A 360 7.97 3.78 -11.85
N GLY A 361 8.83 4.38 -12.69
CA GLY A 361 9.15 3.83 -14.01
C GLY A 361 9.40 4.86 -15.11
N GLU A 362 9.47 4.34 -16.35
CA GLU A 362 9.85 5.08 -17.55
C GLU A 362 8.65 5.31 -18.50
N TYR A 363 8.34 6.59 -18.74
CA TYR A 363 7.28 7.04 -19.63
C TYR A 363 7.87 7.78 -20.85
N HIS A 364 7.92 7.11 -21.99
CA HIS A 364 8.67 7.57 -23.17
C HIS A 364 7.93 8.65 -23.99
N ASP A 365 6.61 8.75 -23.84
CA ASP A 365 5.74 9.77 -24.44
C ASP A 365 4.47 9.95 -23.58
N TRP A 366 3.62 10.91 -23.97
CA TRP A 366 2.39 11.26 -23.25
C TRP A 366 1.31 10.17 -23.31
N ALA A 367 1.35 9.27 -24.29
CA ALA A 367 0.40 8.16 -24.36
C ALA A 367 0.71 7.10 -23.28
N GLN A 368 1.98 6.95 -22.87
CA GLN A 368 2.36 6.01 -21.82
C GLN A 368 1.87 6.40 -20.41
N TRP A 369 1.60 7.69 -20.13
CA TRP A 369 0.93 8.12 -18.89
C TRP A 369 -0.58 8.34 -19.04
N GLY A 370 -1.19 7.90 -20.15
CA GLY A 370 -2.63 8.03 -20.37
C GLY A 370 -3.10 9.44 -20.76
N GLY A 371 -2.20 10.29 -21.28
CA GLY A 371 -2.51 11.67 -21.67
C GLY A 371 -3.69 11.80 -22.64
N TYR A 372 -4.59 12.74 -22.36
CA TYR A 372 -5.59 13.20 -23.34
C TYR A 372 -4.95 14.08 -24.42
N SER A 373 -3.85 14.76 -24.07
CA SER A 373 -3.00 15.59 -24.94
C SER A 373 -1.52 15.42 -24.53
N ASP A 374 -0.63 16.13 -25.22
CA ASP A 374 0.77 16.34 -24.83
C ASP A 374 0.95 17.45 -23.77
N GLU A 375 -0.13 18.06 -23.26
CA GLU A 375 -0.05 19.03 -22.18
C GLU A 375 0.06 18.33 -20.81
N LEU A 376 1.24 18.44 -20.21
CA LEU A 376 1.49 18.21 -18.79
C LEU A 376 2.07 19.51 -18.21
N MET A 377 1.35 20.14 -17.28
CA MET A 377 1.57 21.55 -16.93
C MET A 377 1.79 21.79 -15.43
N SER A 378 1.30 20.90 -14.57
CA SER A 378 1.68 20.84 -13.17
C SER A 378 1.84 19.40 -12.69
N LEU A 379 2.63 19.21 -11.63
CA LEU A 379 3.02 17.91 -11.10
C LEU A 379 3.03 18.00 -9.56
N ARG A 380 2.44 17.02 -8.88
CA ARG A 380 2.29 17.01 -7.41
C ARG A 380 2.76 15.68 -6.83
N LEU A 381 3.43 15.69 -5.68
CA LEU A 381 3.77 14.49 -4.93
C LEU A 381 2.58 14.08 -4.03
N ILE A 382 2.20 12.80 -4.07
CA ILE A 382 1.25 12.18 -3.14
C ILE A 382 1.98 11.94 -1.82
N ARG A 383 1.40 12.39 -0.70
CA ARG A 383 2.04 12.38 0.62
C ARG A 383 1.27 11.61 1.69
N THR A 384 0.06 11.18 1.36
CA THR A 384 -0.81 10.42 2.25
C THR A 384 -0.25 9.01 2.48
N ASP A 385 -0.58 8.44 3.64
CA ASP A 385 -0.28 7.05 3.98
C ASP A 385 -1.01 6.08 3.04
N PHE A 386 -0.29 5.09 2.49
CA PHE A 386 -0.87 4.08 1.60
C PHE A 386 -1.42 2.86 2.36
N SER A 387 -1.16 2.76 3.68
CA SER A 387 -1.57 1.65 4.53
C SER A 387 -3.10 1.58 4.73
N ASP A 388 -3.63 0.36 4.90
CA ASP A 388 -5.03 0.05 5.22
C ASP A 388 -6.05 0.88 4.41
N PRO A 389 -6.07 0.79 3.07
CA PRO A 389 -6.97 1.60 2.27
C PRO A 389 -8.43 1.36 2.65
N ALA A 390 -9.15 2.42 2.98
CA ALA A 390 -10.58 2.37 3.26
C ALA A 390 -11.29 3.62 2.73
N LEU A 391 -12.42 3.40 2.06
CA LEU A 391 -13.15 4.40 1.29
C LEU A 391 -14.65 4.19 1.44
N VAL A 392 -15.43 5.27 1.56
CA VAL A 392 -16.89 5.21 1.49
C VAL A 392 -17.40 6.13 0.38
N LEU A 393 -18.17 5.57 -0.56
CA LEU A 393 -18.88 6.30 -1.61
C LEU A 393 -20.33 6.55 -1.17
N TYR A 394 -20.90 7.71 -1.51
CA TYR A 394 -22.27 8.10 -1.17
C TYR A 394 -23.02 8.63 -2.41
N GLU A 395 -24.24 8.12 -2.66
CA GLU A 395 -25.09 8.63 -3.76
C GLU A 395 -25.58 10.07 -3.49
N ALA A 396 -25.66 10.47 -2.22
CA ALA A 396 -26.03 11.83 -1.81
C ALA A 396 -24.81 12.77 -1.65
N MET A 397 -25.05 14.08 -1.76
CA MET A 397 -24.07 15.12 -1.40
C MET A 397 -23.96 15.27 0.13
N ASP A 398 -22.88 15.88 0.61
CA ASP A 398 -22.68 16.24 2.03
C ASP A 398 -22.90 15.09 3.04
N PHE A 399 -22.71 13.83 2.64
CA PHE A 399 -22.88 12.64 3.50
C PHE A 399 -24.30 12.52 4.10
N GLN A 400 -25.31 13.02 3.38
CA GLN A 400 -26.72 12.91 3.77
C GLN A 400 -27.24 11.46 3.62
N ASP A 401 -28.34 11.15 4.32
CA ASP A 401 -28.95 9.82 4.31
C ASP A 401 -29.28 9.33 2.88
N GLY A 402 -28.60 8.28 2.44
CA GLY A 402 -28.76 7.66 1.12
C GLY A 402 -27.90 6.40 0.96
N PRO A 403 -28.00 5.72 -0.20
CA PRO A 403 -27.13 4.58 -0.51
C PRO A 403 -25.64 4.94 -0.42
N SER A 404 -24.89 4.02 0.18
CA SER A 404 -23.44 4.12 0.36
C SER A 404 -22.80 2.74 0.33
N VAL A 405 -21.53 2.69 -0.04
CA VAL A 405 -20.72 1.46 -0.03
C VAL A 405 -19.35 1.76 0.56
N GLU A 406 -18.93 0.93 1.51
CA GLU A 406 -17.59 0.93 2.11
C GLU A 406 -16.72 -0.10 1.40
N LEU A 407 -15.50 0.30 1.03
CA LEU A 407 -14.56 -0.46 0.20
C LEU A 407 -13.17 -0.45 0.85
N SER A 408 -12.55 -1.63 0.93
CA SER A 408 -11.14 -1.82 1.31
C SER A 408 -10.27 -2.41 0.19
N GLU A 409 -10.89 -2.80 -0.92
CA GLU A 409 -10.26 -3.47 -2.07
C GLU A 409 -10.69 -2.80 -3.38
N ALA A 410 -10.02 -3.15 -4.49
CA ALA A 410 -10.35 -2.63 -5.81
C ALA A 410 -11.66 -3.23 -6.36
N LEU A 411 -12.57 -2.36 -6.80
CA LEU A 411 -13.88 -2.72 -7.34
C LEU A 411 -13.95 -2.32 -8.83
N PRO A 412 -13.86 -3.27 -9.78
CA PRO A 412 -13.85 -3.00 -11.22
C PRO A 412 -15.22 -2.59 -11.78
N ASP A 413 -16.30 -2.82 -11.04
CA ASP A 413 -17.64 -2.33 -11.36
C ASP A 413 -18.44 -2.12 -10.06
N VAL A 414 -18.85 -0.89 -9.80
CA VAL A 414 -19.64 -0.51 -8.60
C VAL A 414 -21.07 -1.06 -8.60
N GLU A 415 -21.60 -1.46 -9.75
CA GLU A 415 -22.93 -2.09 -9.82
C GLU A 415 -22.91 -3.52 -9.25
N LEU A 416 -21.76 -4.20 -9.27
CA LEU A 416 -21.57 -5.51 -8.62
C LEU A 416 -21.72 -5.45 -7.08
N ALA A 417 -21.43 -4.30 -6.48
CA ALA A 417 -21.67 -4.05 -5.05
C ALA A 417 -23.10 -3.58 -4.75
N GLY A 418 -23.97 -3.45 -5.77
CA GLY A 418 -25.36 -3.01 -5.61
C GLY A 418 -25.54 -1.52 -5.28
N TYR A 419 -24.49 -0.72 -5.44
CA TYR A 419 -24.46 0.71 -5.10
C TYR A 419 -24.86 1.63 -6.28
N GLY A 420 -24.48 1.26 -7.51
CA GLY A 420 -24.80 2.02 -8.72
C GLY A 420 -23.75 3.09 -9.08
N ILE A 421 -23.86 3.66 -10.29
CA ILE A 421 -22.81 4.52 -10.88
C ILE A 421 -22.83 6.01 -10.47
N THR A 422 -23.73 6.40 -9.56
CA THR A 422 -23.92 7.80 -9.13
C THR A 422 -23.24 8.01 -7.78
N THR A 423 -22.17 8.82 -7.77
CA THR A 423 -21.47 9.20 -6.53
C THR A 423 -21.42 10.71 -6.41
N GLN A 424 -21.96 11.25 -5.33
CA GLN A 424 -22.06 12.69 -5.08
C GLN A 424 -21.23 13.14 -3.87
N SER A 425 -20.91 12.27 -2.92
CA SER A 425 -19.87 12.55 -1.91
C SER A 425 -19.02 11.31 -1.60
N ILE A 426 -17.80 11.54 -1.12
CA ILE A 426 -16.77 10.51 -0.89
C ILE A 426 -16.02 10.80 0.41
N HIS A 427 -15.85 9.78 1.25
CA HIS A 427 -15.03 9.84 2.46
C HIS A 427 -13.88 8.85 2.34
N VAL A 428 -12.66 9.35 2.11
CA VAL A 428 -11.44 8.54 2.12
C VAL A 428 -10.97 8.44 3.57
N LEU A 429 -11.19 7.29 4.20
CA LEU A 429 -10.85 7.05 5.61
C LEU A 429 -9.35 6.83 5.77
N SER A 430 -8.72 6.09 4.85
CA SER A 430 -7.29 5.73 4.85
C SER A 430 -6.84 5.25 3.47
N GLY A 431 -5.53 5.15 3.27
CA GLY A 431 -4.92 4.89 1.97
C GLY A 431 -4.99 6.07 1.00
N VAL A 432 -4.63 5.76 -0.23
CA VAL A 432 -4.81 6.59 -1.44
C VAL A 432 -5.59 5.76 -2.44
N TRP A 433 -6.49 6.37 -3.20
CA TRP A 433 -7.36 5.69 -4.15
C TRP A 433 -7.38 6.39 -5.50
N VAL A 434 -7.71 5.65 -6.55
CA VAL A 434 -8.05 6.21 -7.87
C VAL A 434 -9.46 5.78 -8.23
N ALA A 435 -10.36 6.75 -8.38
CA ALA A 435 -11.69 6.55 -8.93
C ALA A 435 -11.70 6.81 -10.43
N TYR A 436 -12.57 6.11 -11.15
CA TYR A 436 -12.65 6.12 -12.61
C TYR A 436 -14.09 6.34 -13.09
N GLU A 437 -14.22 7.15 -14.14
CA GLU A 437 -15.50 7.52 -14.75
C GLU A 437 -16.26 6.35 -15.40
N ASN A 438 -15.55 5.27 -15.77
CA ASN A 438 -16.12 4.04 -16.35
C ASN A 438 -15.68 2.80 -15.55
N THR A 439 -16.24 1.64 -15.89
CA THR A 439 -15.85 0.33 -15.35
C THR A 439 -14.44 -0.07 -15.78
N ASP A 440 -13.91 -1.13 -15.17
CA ASP A 440 -12.61 -1.73 -15.51
C ASP A 440 -11.43 -0.74 -15.48
N PHE A 441 -11.54 0.27 -14.61
CA PHE A 441 -10.50 1.26 -14.33
C PHE A 441 -10.11 2.09 -15.57
N SER A 442 -11.14 2.58 -16.27
CA SER A 442 -11.05 3.31 -17.54
C SER A 442 -11.87 4.62 -17.53
N GLY A 443 -11.59 5.52 -18.48
CA GLY A 443 -12.10 6.89 -18.50
C GLY A 443 -11.23 7.86 -17.69
N GLU A 444 -11.82 8.99 -17.32
CA GLU A 444 -11.13 10.00 -16.52
C GLU A 444 -10.75 9.47 -15.14
N GLN A 445 -9.54 9.80 -14.69
CA GLN A 445 -8.98 9.41 -13.39
C GLN A 445 -9.17 10.54 -12.36
N TYR A 446 -9.54 10.17 -11.14
CA TYR A 446 -9.63 11.07 -10.00
C TYR A 446 -8.79 10.49 -8.85
N ILE A 447 -7.70 11.17 -8.48
CA ILE A 447 -6.83 10.71 -7.39
C ILE A 447 -7.39 11.25 -6.07
N LEU A 448 -7.68 10.33 -5.16
CA LEU A 448 -8.35 10.56 -3.89
C LEU A 448 -7.37 10.26 -2.74
N GLU A 449 -7.12 11.26 -1.90
CA GLU A 449 -6.30 11.15 -0.69
C GLU A 449 -7.19 11.25 0.55
N LYS A 450 -6.76 10.68 1.69
CA LYS A 450 -7.46 10.73 2.99
C LYS A 450 -8.10 12.09 3.27
N GLY A 451 -9.44 12.14 3.28
CA GLY A 451 -10.17 13.39 3.16
C GLY A 451 -11.68 13.24 2.96
N VAL A 452 -12.37 14.38 2.99
CA VAL A 452 -13.85 14.49 3.02
C VAL A 452 -14.30 15.34 1.83
N TYR A 453 -14.78 14.69 0.78
CA TYR A 453 -15.21 15.30 -0.48
C TYR A 453 -16.76 15.36 -0.53
N ARG A 454 -17.34 16.55 -0.52
CA ARG A 454 -18.79 16.79 -0.35
C ARG A 454 -19.62 16.75 -1.63
N ASN A 455 -18.95 17.02 -2.75
CA ASN A 455 -19.54 17.17 -4.08
C ASN A 455 -18.49 16.79 -5.15
N CYS A 456 -18.93 16.51 -6.38
CA CYS A 456 -18.03 16.03 -7.44
C CYS A 456 -16.97 17.02 -7.93
N GLU A 457 -17.12 18.33 -7.70
CA GLU A 457 -16.07 19.32 -8.01
C GLU A 457 -14.87 19.18 -7.05
N ASP A 458 -15.07 18.67 -5.83
CA ASP A 458 -13.99 18.53 -4.82
C ASP A 458 -12.91 17.51 -5.27
N TRP A 459 -13.27 16.51 -6.08
CA TRP A 459 -12.32 15.58 -6.72
C TRP A 459 -12.01 15.93 -8.18
N GLY A 460 -12.50 17.07 -8.67
CA GLY A 460 -12.20 17.62 -10.00
C GLY A 460 -13.04 17.06 -11.15
N ALA A 461 -14.12 16.33 -10.88
CA ALA A 461 -15.03 15.84 -11.92
C ALA A 461 -16.08 16.89 -12.32
N SER A 462 -16.52 16.87 -13.58
CA SER A 462 -17.67 17.67 -14.03
C SER A 462 -19.03 17.01 -13.80
N ALA A 463 -19.05 15.76 -13.32
CA ALA A 463 -20.24 15.00 -12.98
C ALA A 463 -19.92 13.93 -11.93
N GLY A 464 -20.90 13.65 -11.06
CA GLY A 464 -20.82 12.58 -10.06
C GLY A 464 -21.00 11.17 -10.62
N ARG A 465 -20.23 10.82 -11.67
CA ARG A 465 -20.20 9.48 -12.28
C ARG A 465 -18.89 8.80 -11.92
N ILE A 466 -18.99 7.72 -11.15
CA ILE A 466 -17.88 6.82 -10.83
C ILE A 466 -18.40 5.40 -11.07
N SER A 467 -17.65 4.61 -11.82
CA SER A 467 -18.06 3.23 -12.14
C SER A 467 -17.01 2.18 -11.78
N SER A 468 -15.78 2.57 -11.43
CA SER A 468 -14.81 1.67 -10.79
C SER A 468 -13.81 2.44 -9.92
N VAL A 469 -13.20 1.76 -8.94
CA VAL A 469 -12.24 2.37 -7.99
C VAL A 469 -11.18 1.35 -7.57
N GLN A 470 -9.91 1.75 -7.46
CA GLN A 470 -8.85 0.90 -6.87
C GLN A 470 -7.98 1.68 -5.87
N PRO A 471 -7.47 1.03 -4.81
CA PRO A 471 -6.48 1.64 -3.94
C PRO A 471 -5.11 1.67 -4.63
N VAL A 472 -4.32 2.67 -4.25
CA VAL A 472 -2.87 2.68 -4.40
C VAL A 472 -2.30 2.16 -3.09
N LEU A 473 -1.60 1.04 -3.16
CA LEU A 473 -0.77 0.49 -2.09
C LEU A 473 0.69 0.90 -2.30
N GLN A 474 1.57 0.42 -1.42
CA GLN A 474 3.02 0.47 -1.61
C GLN A 474 3.51 -0.90 -2.11
N VAL A 475 4.46 -0.97 -3.05
CA VAL A 475 5.27 -2.21 -3.15
C VAL A 475 6.17 -2.17 -1.93
N GLY A 476 6.10 -3.19 -1.09
CA GLY A 476 7.00 -3.29 0.05
C GLY A 476 6.35 -3.30 1.42
N GLU A 477 5.05 -3.58 1.58
CA GLU A 477 4.58 -4.15 2.85
C GLU A 477 5.21 -5.54 3.13
N HIS A 478 5.84 -6.15 2.11
CA HIS A 478 6.77 -7.28 2.25
C HIS A 478 8.22 -6.86 2.59
N SER A 479 8.60 -5.60 2.33
CA SER A 479 9.83 -5.01 2.88
C SER A 479 9.47 -4.27 4.17
N LEU A 480 9.23 -5.06 5.22
CA LEU A 480 8.81 -4.64 6.56
C LEU A 480 9.80 -3.68 7.28
N HIS A 481 10.86 -3.29 6.58
CA HIS A 481 12.07 -2.63 7.04
C HIS A 481 11.85 -1.18 7.45
N PHE A 482 11.61 -0.97 8.73
CA PHE A 482 11.39 0.33 9.34
C PHE A 482 12.68 1.16 9.33
N VAL A 483 12.77 2.13 8.42
CA VAL A 483 13.85 3.14 8.41
C VAL A 483 13.32 4.48 8.88
N SER A 484 13.55 4.81 10.15
CA SER A 484 13.46 6.21 10.57
C SER A 484 14.70 6.97 10.12
N ARG A 485 14.50 7.93 9.21
CA ARG A 485 15.53 8.75 8.54
C ARG A 485 15.13 10.23 8.56
N ILE A 486 16.09 11.12 8.79
CA ILE A 486 15.94 12.56 8.55
C ILE A 486 16.90 13.00 7.43
N GLN A 487 16.40 13.78 6.47
CA GLN A 487 17.18 14.41 5.39
C GLN A 487 17.13 15.92 5.57
N LEU A 488 18.27 16.54 5.82
CA LEU A 488 18.43 17.99 5.97
C LEU A 488 18.90 18.62 4.66
N PHE A 489 18.42 19.83 4.34
CA PHE A 489 18.80 20.60 3.15
C PHE A 489 19.35 21.98 3.54
N SER A 490 20.35 22.48 2.81
CA SER A 490 21.01 23.76 3.09
C SER A 490 20.20 25.00 2.69
N GLY A 491 19.13 24.82 1.92
CA GLY A 491 18.18 25.86 1.50
C GLY A 491 16.73 25.55 1.90
N PRO A 492 15.81 26.53 1.76
CA PRO A 492 14.38 26.30 1.89
C PRO A 492 13.86 25.46 0.72
N ASP A 493 12.63 24.95 0.85
CA ASP A 493 11.90 24.22 -0.22
C ASP A 493 12.71 23.05 -0.83
N TYR A 494 13.50 22.37 0.01
CA TYR A 494 14.34 21.21 -0.30
C TYR A 494 15.42 21.48 -1.37
N LEU A 495 15.94 22.71 -1.38
CA LEU A 495 17.00 23.16 -2.28
C LEU A 495 18.39 23.11 -1.65
N GLY A 496 19.41 23.02 -2.51
CA GLY A 496 20.83 23.08 -2.14
C GLY A 496 21.44 21.73 -1.81
N ASP A 497 22.56 21.75 -1.11
CA ASP A 497 23.23 20.53 -0.63
C ASP A 497 22.37 19.87 0.46
N HIS A 498 22.44 18.54 0.57
CA HIS A 498 21.66 17.80 1.56
C HIS A 498 22.47 16.68 2.23
N ILE A 499 22.07 16.31 3.45
CA ILE A 499 22.69 15.26 4.26
C ILE A 499 21.58 14.45 4.94
N SER A 500 21.69 13.11 4.91
CA SER A 500 20.74 12.19 5.53
C SER A 500 21.33 11.47 6.74
N PHE A 501 20.52 11.23 7.76
CA PHE A 501 20.89 10.52 8.99
C PHE A 501 19.81 9.51 9.39
N GLU A 502 20.24 8.36 9.91
CA GLU A 502 19.37 7.29 10.45
C GLU A 502 19.63 7.03 11.95
N ASP A 503 20.72 7.59 12.48
CA ASP A 503 21.15 7.55 13.88
C ASP A 503 21.37 8.96 14.46
N ASN A 504 21.38 9.05 15.79
CA ASN A 504 21.61 10.28 16.56
C ASN A 504 22.94 10.95 16.18
N GLN A 505 22.94 12.28 16.04
CA GLN A 505 24.13 13.08 15.72
C GLN A 505 24.40 14.12 16.81
N VAL A 506 25.43 13.89 17.63
CA VAL A 506 25.87 14.81 18.70
C VAL A 506 26.37 16.16 18.17
N SER A 507 26.76 16.25 16.90
CA SER A 507 27.14 17.50 16.24
C SER A 507 26.98 17.41 14.71
N LEU A 508 26.28 18.37 14.11
CA LEU A 508 26.25 18.59 12.66
C LEU A 508 27.55 19.23 12.16
N PRO A 509 27.94 19.04 10.88
CA PRO A 509 29.13 19.65 10.31
C PRO A 509 29.07 21.19 10.35
N GLU A 510 30.13 21.84 10.83
CA GLU A 510 30.13 23.30 11.08
C GLU A 510 29.87 24.16 9.84
N ALA A 511 30.15 23.62 8.64
CA ALA A 511 29.91 24.28 7.35
C ALA A 511 28.49 24.09 6.81
N PHE A 512 27.66 23.21 7.41
CA PHE A 512 26.32 22.90 6.94
C PHE A 512 25.26 23.52 7.85
N ALA A 513 24.51 24.48 7.32
CA ALA A 513 23.41 25.13 8.02
C ALA A 513 22.07 24.65 7.41
N PRO A 514 21.32 23.75 8.08
CA PRO A 514 20.04 23.29 7.57
C PRO A 514 19.01 24.43 7.56
N GLN A 515 18.16 24.45 6.53
CA GLN A 515 17.09 25.44 6.33
C GLN A 515 15.73 24.80 6.04
N SER A 516 15.70 23.58 5.50
CA SER A 516 14.52 22.72 5.39
C SER A 516 14.90 21.25 5.64
N CYS A 517 13.92 20.40 5.93
CA CYS A 517 14.17 18.96 6.10
C CYS A 517 12.98 18.08 5.69
N ARG A 518 13.23 16.79 5.57
CA ARG A 518 12.24 15.72 5.46
C ARG A 518 12.49 14.69 6.53
N VAL A 519 11.43 14.18 7.13
CA VAL A 519 11.45 13.10 8.12
C VAL A 519 10.61 11.96 7.58
N HIS A 520 11.20 10.76 7.57
CA HIS A 520 10.58 9.54 7.09
C HIS A 520 10.65 8.47 8.19
N GLY A 521 9.59 7.69 8.33
CA GLY A 521 9.55 6.52 9.21
C GLY A 521 9.71 6.83 10.70
N GLY A 522 9.24 7.97 11.21
CA GLY A 522 9.27 8.24 12.66
C GLY A 522 9.35 9.71 13.03
N SER A 523 9.87 10.00 14.22
CA SER A 523 10.01 11.36 14.77
C SER A 523 11.46 11.64 15.18
N TRP A 524 11.86 12.90 15.12
CA TRP A 524 13.22 13.38 15.42
C TRP A 524 13.16 14.68 16.22
N ILE A 525 14.16 14.91 17.07
CA ILE A 525 14.35 16.13 17.83
C ILE A 525 15.54 16.87 17.22
N LEU A 526 15.36 18.14 16.86
CA LEU A 526 16.44 19.05 16.50
C LEU A 526 16.79 19.95 17.68
N TYR A 527 18.07 20.20 17.89
CA TYR A 527 18.62 21.01 18.98
C TYR A 527 19.46 22.18 18.44
N ASP A 528 19.41 23.33 19.08
CA ASP A 528 20.31 24.46 18.78
C ASP A 528 21.68 24.38 19.51
N GLY A 529 21.80 23.50 20.50
CA GLY A 529 23.07 23.09 21.13
C GLY A 529 23.69 21.81 20.53
N ARG A 530 24.96 21.57 20.88
CA ARG A 530 25.63 20.28 20.61
C ARG A 530 25.23 19.29 21.70
N GLU A 531 25.53 18.01 21.48
CA GLU A 531 25.37 16.94 22.50
C GLU A 531 23.95 16.86 23.11
N PHE A 532 22.94 17.25 22.31
CA PHE A 532 21.51 17.30 22.69
C PHE A 532 21.17 18.33 23.79
N GLU A 533 22.00 19.36 23.96
CA GLU A 533 21.72 20.53 24.78
C GLU A 533 20.89 21.59 24.02
N GLY A 534 20.26 22.51 24.76
CA GLY A 534 19.58 23.68 24.20
C GLY A 534 18.07 23.54 24.04
N GLU A 535 17.49 24.35 23.15
CA GLU A 535 16.07 24.35 22.85
C GLU A 535 15.70 23.19 21.91
N GLN A 536 14.58 22.52 22.20
CA GLN A 536 14.12 21.34 21.45
C GLN A 536 13.09 21.73 20.38
N HIS A 537 13.22 21.13 19.21
CA HIS A 537 12.22 21.20 18.14
C HIS A 537 11.88 19.78 17.67
N VAL A 538 10.70 19.29 18.05
CA VAL A 538 10.24 17.92 17.77
C VAL A 538 9.50 17.86 16.44
N LEU A 539 10.07 17.11 15.50
CA LEU A 539 9.53 16.83 14.18
C LEU A 539 8.97 15.41 14.13
N SER A 540 7.90 15.23 13.37
CA SER A 540 7.30 13.93 13.06
C SER A 540 7.47 13.62 11.57
N ASP A 541 7.04 12.44 11.14
CA ASP A 541 7.03 12.06 9.73
C ASP A 541 6.32 13.12 8.87
N GLY A 542 6.97 13.57 7.81
CA GLY A 542 6.51 14.67 6.97
C GLY A 542 7.63 15.52 6.37
N GLU A 543 7.23 16.59 5.67
CA GLU A 543 8.16 17.53 5.05
C GLU A 543 8.07 18.92 5.69
N TYR A 544 9.23 19.57 5.86
CA TYR A 544 9.36 20.84 6.54
C TYR A 544 10.14 21.85 5.67
N PRO A 545 9.46 22.68 4.86
CA PRO A 545 10.10 23.49 3.81
C PRO A 545 10.90 24.71 4.32
N SER A 546 10.87 25.00 5.63
CA SER A 546 11.59 26.11 6.25
C SER A 546 11.86 25.88 7.74
N LEU A 547 12.81 26.63 8.33
CA LEU A 547 13.01 26.73 9.78
C LEU A 547 11.69 26.93 10.54
N THR A 548 10.84 27.86 10.07
CA THR A 548 9.54 28.14 10.70
C THR A 548 8.58 26.95 10.65
N ALA A 549 8.64 26.12 9.61
CA ALA A 549 7.87 24.89 9.54
C ALA A 549 8.39 23.83 10.53
N MET A 550 9.72 23.77 10.74
CA MET A 550 10.35 22.95 11.78
C MET A 550 10.12 23.48 13.22
N GLY A 551 9.27 24.50 13.41
CA GLY A 551 9.06 25.15 14.71
C GLY A 551 10.24 25.99 15.19
N CYS A 552 11.31 26.13 14.39
CA CYS A 552 12.50 26.88 14.71
C CYS A 552 12.31 28.40 14.47
N GLY A 553 13.08 29.22 15.16
CA GLY A 553 13.21 30.64 14.84
C GLY A 553 13.96 30.83 13.51
N SER A 554 13.71 31.94 12.82
CA SER A 554 14.35 32.25 11.52
C SER A 554 15.87 32.49 11.57
N SER A 555 16.47 32.45 12.77
CA SER A 555 17.92 32.49 13.01
C SER A 555 18.43 31.36 13.91
N THR A 556 17.59 30.35 14.19
CA THR A 556 18.01 29.15 14.93
C THR A 556 19.04 28.39 14.10
N ALA A 557 20.22 28.17 14.67
CA ALA A 557 21.25 27.34 14.06
C ALA A 557 21.20 25.95 14.69
N ILE A 558 20.57 24.98 14.02
CA ILE A 558 20.50 23.59 14.48
C ILE A 558 21.93 23.01 14.53
N ARG A 559 22.29 22.34 15.64
CA ARG A 559 23.63 21.83 15.92
C ARG A 559 23.71 20.36 16.27
N SER A 560 22.66 19.75 16.81
CA SER A 560 22.59 18.30 17.03
C SER A 560 21.17 17.77 16.79
N LEU A 561 21.02 16.45 16.60
CA LEU A 561 19.72 15.82 16.37
C LEU A 561 19.62 14.40 16.92
N GLN A 562 18.45 14.04 17.44
CA GLN A 562 18.19 12.77 18.10
C GLN A 562 16.92 12.12 17.52
N LYS A 563 16.97 10.82 17.28
CA LYS A 563 15.86 9.97 16.85
C LYS A 563 14.96 9.67 18.05
N VAL A 564 13.65 9.90 17.92
CA VAL A 564 12.68 9.58 18.98
C VAL A 564 12.49 8.05 19.02
N PRO A 565 12.55 7.41 20.20
CA PRO A 565 12.38 5.97 20.30
C PRO A 565 10.94 5.53 20.03
N ILE A 566 10.79 4.29 19.57
CA ILE A 566 9.50 3.62 19.40
C ILE A 566 8.93 3.30 20.80
N PHE A 567 7.62 3.44 20.99
CA PHE A 567 6.99 3.23 22.29
C PHE A 567 5.62 2.56 22.18
N PHE A 568 5.57 1.27 22.50
CA PHE A 568 4.37 0.45 22.42
C PHE A 568 3.48 0.63 23.65
N SER A 569 2.83 1.78 23.80
CA SER A 569 1.71 1.97 24.73
C SER A 569 0.71 2.99 24.22
N GLU A 570 -0.50 2.96 24.77
CA GLU A 570 -1.44 4.08 24.62
C GLU A 570 -0.87 5.33 25.31
N PRO A 571 -1.12 6.53 24.77
CA PRO A 571 -0.66 7.79 25.34
C PRO A 571 -1.48 8.16 26.59
N TRP A 572 -0.81 8.41 27.72
CA TRP A 572 -1.46 8.79 28.97
C TRP A 572 -0.57 9.69 29.83
N ILE A 573 -1.04 10.88 30.18
CA ILE A 573 -0.31 11.88 30.97
C ILE A 573 -1.20 12.53 32.03
N PHE A 574 -0.59 12.84 33.18
CA PHE A 574 -1.19 13.56 34.29
C PHE A 574 -0.46 14.87 34.53
N LEU A 575 -1.21 15.97 34.61
CA LEU A 575 -0.70 17.30 34.96
C LEU A 575 -1.29 17.71 36.31
N HIS A 576 -0.43 18.15 37.23
CA HIS A 576 -0.82 18.45 38.61
C HIS A 576 -0.60 19.93 38.96
N GLY A 577 -1.61 20.52 39.61
CA GLY A 577 -1.59 21.92 40.03
C GLY A 577 -0.66 22.25 41.22
N LEU A 578 -0.04 21.24 41.85
CA LEU A 578 1.02 21.39 42.85
C LEU A 578 2.23 20.51 42.49
N GLU A 579 3.32 20.67 43.24
CA GLU A 579 4.50 19.80 43.17
C GLU A 579 4.18 18.39 43.72
N CYS A 580 5.09 17.43 43.50
CA CYS A 580 5.01 16.07 44.04
C CYS A 580 3.69 15.30 43.75
N PHE A 581 3.03 15.64 42.64
CA PHE A 581 1.77 15.05 42.16
C PHE A 581 0.53 15.37 43.02
N GLU A 582 0.58 16.46 43.79
CA GLU A 582 -0.53 16.92 44.63
C GLU A 582 -1.48 17.91 43.93
N GLY A 583 -2.60 18.24 44.58
CA GLY A 583 -3.52 19.30 44.16
C GLY A 583 -4.57 18.84 43.15
N LYS A 584 -4.98 19.74 42.23
CA LYS A 584 -5.90 19.38 41.15
C LYS A 584 -5.12 18.65 40.05
N GLU A 585 -5.56 17.43 39.77
CA GLU A 585 -5.09 16.59 38.67
C GLU A 585 -5.85 16.89 37.36
N ILE A 586 -5.18 16.69 36.23
CA ILE A 586 -5.71 16.74 34.87
C ILE A 586 -5.15 15.51 34.14
N GLU A 587 -6.00 14.53 33.84
CA GLU A 587 -5.68 13.34 33.06
C GLU A 587 -5.93 13.60 31.57
N LEU A 588 -5.01 13.21 30.69
CA LEU A 588 -5.12 13.38 29.24
C LEU A 588 -4.62 12.14 28.46
N THR A 589 -5.36 11.78 27.41
CA THR A 589 -5.06 10.70 26.45
C THR A 589 -4.82 11.20 25.02
N SER A 590 -5.02 12.50 24.75
CA SER A 590 -5.06 13.05 23.40
C SER A 590 -4.41 14.45 23.30
N GLU A 591 -4.30 14.99 22.08
CA GLU A 591 -3.75 16.33 21.85
C GLU A 591 -4.65 17.42 22.43
N VAL A 592 -4.07 18.37 23.18
CA VAL A 592 -4.79 19.54 23.73
C VAL A 592 -4.15 20.81 23.21
N ARG A 593 -4.84 21.50 22.31
CA ARG A 593 -4.37 22.71 21.63
C ARG A 593 -4.33 23.94 22.53
N SER A 594 -5.10 23.97 23.61
CA SER A 594 -4.93 24.97 24.67
C SER A 594 -5.58 24.48 25.97
N LEU A 595 -4.78 24.23 27.00
CA LEU A 595 -5.30 23.82 28.31
C LEU A 595 -6.32 24.85 28.85
N GLN A 596 -6.07 26.14 28.63
CA GLN A 596 -6.96 27.21 29.07
C GLN A 596 -8.29 27.26 28.28
N ALA A 597 -8.30 26.87 27.00
CA ALA A 597 -9.52 26.86 26.19
C ALA A 597 -10.45 25.69 26.57
N GLU A 598 -9.88 24.53 26.90
CA GLU A 598 -10.60 23.38 27.45
C GLU A 598 -11.03 23.58 28.92
N GLY A 599 -10.79 24.77 29.50
CA GLY A 599 -11.20 25.12 30.86
C GLY A 599 -10.29 24.56 31.98
N PHE A 600 -9.12 24.02 31.64
CA PHE A 600 -8.12 23.62 32.62
C PHE A 600 -7.33 24.82 33.16
N ASN A 601 -6.73 24.64 34.34
CA ASN A 601 -5.70 25.56 34.82
C ASN A 601 -4.39 25.22 34.09
N ASN A 602 -3.79 26.20 33.41
CA ASN A 602 -2.52 26.01 32.72
C ASN A 602 -1.31 26.14 33.65
N HIS A 603 -1.50 26.56 34.90
CA HIS A 603 -0.47 26.51 35.95
C HIS A 603 -0.27 25.06 36.42
N VAL A 604 0.87 24.48 36.04
CA VAL A 604 1.23 23.08 36.31
C VAL A 604 2.59 23.08 37.02
N LEU A 605 2.68 22.31 38.11
CA LEU A 605 3.86 22.26 38.99
C LEU A 605 4.44 20.85 39.15
N SER A 606 3.73 19.80 38.75
CA SER A 606 4.32 18.47 38.51
C SER A 606 3.61 17.72 37.38
N VAL A 607 4.33 16.81 36.73
CA VAL A 607 3.91 16.11 35.50
C VAL A 607 4.29 14.65 35.60
N ARG A 608 3.36 13.74 35.27
CA ARG A 608 3.61 12.29 35.23
C ARG A 608 3.14 11.72 33.90
N VAL A 609 4.06 11.25 33.06
CA VAL A 609 3.71 10.47 31.88
C VAL A 609 3.59 9.00 32.28
N LYS A 610 2.39 8.44 32.19
CA LYS A 610 2.20 7.00 32.39
C LYS A 610 2.36 6.22 31.10
N GLY A 611 2.05 6.78 29.93
CA GLY A 611 2.15 6.07 28.65
C GLY A 611 2.38 7.00 27.45
N GLY A 612 2.95 6.44 26.38
CA GLY A 612 3.36 7.14 25.17
C GLY A 612 4.60 8.02 25.38
N ILE A 613 4.89 8.81 24.34
CA ILE A 613 5.86 9.91 24.38
C ILE A 613 5.06 11.19 24.10
N TRP A 614 5.25 12.22 24.91
CA TRP A 614 4.50 13.48 24.86
C TRP A 614 5.40 14.66 24.57
N VAL A 615 4.91 15.60 23.76
CA VAL A 615 5.52 16.91 23.58
C VAL A 615 4.68 17.94 24.32
N LEU A 616 5.28 18.59 25.32
CA LEU A 616 4.70 19.72 26.05
C LEU A 616 5.20 21.02 25.41
N CYS A 617 4.31 21.99 25.23
CA CYS A 617 4.62 23.27 24.58
C CYS A 617 4.32 24.45 25.52
N GLU A 618 5.20 25.45 25.54
CA GLU A 618 5.08 26.66 26.37
C GLU A 618 3.78 27.45 26.11
N HIS A 619 3.36 27.56 24.84
CA HIS A 619 2.19 28.31 24.42
C HIS A 619 1.11 27.42 23.79
N SER A 620 -0.10 27.96 23.65
CA SER A 620 -1.21 27.32 22.93
C SER A 620 -0.91 27.13 21.44
N ASN A 621 -1.57 26.15 20.82
CA ASN A 621 -1.45 25.73 19.42
C ASN A 621 -0.06 25.19 19.05
N PHE A 622 0.57 24.48 20.00
CA PHE A 622 1.86 23.78 19.86
C PHE A 622 3.02 24.74 19.52
N ARG A 623 3.11 25.86 20.26
CA ARG A 623 4.06 26.96 20.03
C ARG A 623 4.93 27.25 21.27
N GLY A 624 5.97 28.04 21.05
CA GLY A 624 6.98 28.34 22.06
C GLY A 624 7.99 27.20 22.18
N ARG A 625 8.70 27.11 23.31
CA ARG A 625 9.60 25.99 23.59
C ARG A 625 8.84 24.67 23.68
N GLN A 626 9.55 23.58 23.43
CA GLN A 626 9.03 22.22 23.50
C GLN A 626 9.86 21.38 24.47
N TRP A 627 9.22 20.43 25.14
CA TRP A 627 9.86 19.39 25.94
C TRP A 627 9.30 18.03 25.53
N LEU A 628 10.15 17.16 25.02
CA LEU A 628 9.81 15.75 24.80
C LEU A 628 9.96 14.97 26.10
N LEU A 629 8.87 14.35 26.55
CA LEU A 629 8.81 13.49 27.72
C LEU A 629 8.46 12.06 27.29
N ASP A 630 9.31 11.11 27.69
CA ASP A 630 9.01 9.69 27.73
C ASP A 630 8.19 9.35 29.00
N CYS A 631 8.19 8.09 29.44
CA CYS A 631 7.46 7.66 30.65
C CYS A 631 8.16 8.03 31.96
N THR A 632 8.33 9.33 32.20
CA THR A 632 8.98 9.93 33.36
C THR A 632 8.00 10.58 34.36
N GLU A 633 8.39 10.65 35.63
CA GLU A 633 7.65 11.33 36.71
C GLU A 633 8.44 12.57 37.20
N ILE A 634 7.98 13.78 36.84
CA ILE A 634 8.61 15.07 37.15
C ILE A 634 7.90 15.70 38.35
N THR A 635 8.52 15.61 39.53
CA THR A 635 7.98 16.13 40.80
C THR A 635 7.96 17.66 40.90
N ASN A 636 8.76 18.38 40.11
CA ASN A 636 8.80 19.84 40.09
C ASN A 636 9.04 20.35 38.65
N TRP A 637 7.96 20.76 37.99
CA TRP A 637 7.96 21.21 36.58
C TRP A 637 8.77 22.50 36.39
N LEU A 638 8.78 23.41 37.37
CA LEU A 638 9.55 24.66 37.32
C LEU A 638 11.07 24.40 37.28
N THR A 639 11.54 23.46 38.10
CA THR A 639 12.97 23.10 38.16
C THR A 639 13.43 22.37 36.91
N TYR A 640 12.52 21.63 36.25
CA TYR A 640 12.79 20.89 35.01
C TYR A 640 12.74 21.79 33.76
N SER A 641 11.70 22.60 33.62
CA SER A 641 11.41 23.37 32.39
C SER A 641 11.80 24.85 32.44
N GLY A 642 12.05 25.39 33.65
CA GLY A 642 12.14 26.83 33.88
C GLY A 642 10.78 27.55 33.94
N LEU A 643 9.65 26.84 33.80
CA LEU A 643 8.30 27.41 33.74
C LEU A 643 7.33 26.83 34.77
N GLN A 644 6.37 27.65 35.20
CA GLN A 644 5.22 27.22 36.01
C GLN A 644 3.93 27.03 35.18
N HIS A 645 4.04 26.82 33.87
CA HIS A 645 2.88 26.64 33.01
C HIS A 645 3.16 25.74 31.81
N ILE A 646 2.07 25.21 31.22
CA ILE A 646 2.06 24.49 29.94
C ILE A 646 0.93 25.11 29.11
N GLY A 647 1.21 25.50 27.86
CA GLY A 647 0.21 26.13 27.00
C GLY A 647 -0.60 25.12 26.18
N SER A 648 0.05 24.09 25.68
CA SER A 648 -0.55 22.97 24.93
C SER A 648 0.35 21.74 24.97
N LEU A 649 -0.18 20.57 24.60
CA LEU A 649 0.58 19.32 24.56
C LEU A 649 -0.04 18.29 23.60
N TYR A 650 0.78 17.39 23.07
CA TYR A 650 0.34 16.30 22.19
C TYR A 650 1.17 15.02 22.37
N PRO A 651 0.58 13.83 22.21
CA PRO A 651 1.34 12.59 22.12
C PRO A 651 1.93 12.43 20.73
N ILE A 652 3.11 11.83 20.63
CA ILE A 652 3.73 11.45 19.35
C ILE A 652 2.99 10.22 18.82
N ARG A 653 2.18 10.43 17.77
CA ARG A 653 1.56 9.32 17.03
C ARG A 653 2.64 8.60 16.22
N GLN A 654 2.80 7.30 16.47
CA GLN A 654 3.67 6.43 15.68
C GLN A 654 2.82 5.79 14.57
N ARG A 655 3.41 5.60 13.38
CA ARG A 655 2.81 4.78 12.32
C ARG A 655 2.68 3.33 12.78
N ARG A 656 1.94 2.50 12.04
CA ARG A 656 2.02 1.05 12.20
C ARG A 656 3.47 0.61 11.96
N ILE A 657 4.06 -0.07 12.94
CA ILE A 657 5.41 -0.63 12.89
C ILE A 657 5.29 -2.13 13.04
N TYR A 658 5.92 -2.87 12.13
CA TYR A 658 5.99 -4.33 12.17
C TYR A 658 7.23 -4.78 12.93
N PHE A 659 7.07 -5.82 13.75
CA PHE A 659 8.12 -6.36 14.61
C PHE A 659 7.92 -7.86 14.87
N ARG A 660 9.01 -8.54 15.22
CA ARG A 660 8.98 -9.89 15.80
C ARG A 660 9.18 -9.78 17.32
N ILE A 661 8.44 -10.59 18.06
CA ILE A 661 8.51 -10.66 19.52
C ILE A 661 9.29 -11.92 19.87
N LYS A 662 10.55 -11.79 20.30
CA LYS A 662 11.43 -12.92 20.63
C LYS A 662 11.52 -13.12 22.14
N ASN A 663 11.39 -14.34 22.64
CA ASN A 663 11.53 -14.61 24.07
C ASN A 663 13.02 -14.63 24.46
N ALA A 664 13.41 -13.86 25.49
CA ALA A 664 14.82 -13.71 25.86
C ALA A 664 15.45 -15.00 26.40
N GLU A 665 14.71 -15.78 27.20
CA GLU A 665 15.18 -17.06 27.74
C GLU A 665 15.09 -18.18 26.69
N LEU A 666 13.92 -18.35 26.05
CA LEU A 666 13.68 -19.49 25.17
C LEU A 666 14.27 -19.33 23.76
N GLN A 667 14.66 -18.12 23.36
CA GLN A 667 15.14 -17.74 22.03
C GLN A 667 14.17 -17.96 20.85
N PHE A 668 13.04 -18.62 21.07
CA PHE A 668 11.90 -18.75 20.16
C PHE A 668 11.10 -17.45 20.01
N PHE A 669 10.29 -17.35 18.95
CA PHE A 669 9.45 -16.19 18.61
C PHE A 669 7.97 -16.42 18.94
N LEU A 670 7.30 -15.39 19.46
CA LEU A 670 5.84 -15.39 19.59
C LEU A 670 5.22 -15.51 18.19
N SER A 671 4.32 -16.45 18.02
CA SER A 671 3.80 -16.87 16.72
C SER A 671 2.39 -17.42 16.86
N VAL A 672 1.75 -17.63 15.70
CA VAL A 672 0.40 -18.17 15.57
C VAL A 672 0.51 -19.36 14.61
N PRO A 673 0.05 -20.57 14.96
CA PRO A 673 0.02 -21.68 14.01
C PRO A 673 -0.92 -21.37 12.85
N ASP A 674 -0.63 -21.95 11.70
CA ASP A 674 -1.42 -21.80 10.46
C ASP A 674 -2.88 -22.33 10.64
N ASP A 675 -3.75 -22.07 9.65
CA ASP A 675 -5.20 -22.31 9.66
C ASP A 675 -6.03 -21.37 10.59
N ILE A 676 -5.68 -20.07 10.67
CA ILE A 676 -6.33 -19.10 11.59
C ILE A 676 -7.66 -18.53 11.08
N GLU A 677 -7.80 -18.32 9.77
CA GLU A 677 -8.85 -17.46 9.19
C GLU A 677 -10.30 -17.90 9.50
N ASP A 678 -10.55 -19.21 9.53
CA ASP A 678 -11.85 -19.79 9.90
C ASP A 678 -12.05 -19.93 11.43
N MET A 679 -11.04 -19.62 12.25
CA MET A 679 -11.10 -19.79 13.70
C MET A 679 -11.63 -18.56 14.44
N LYS A 680 -12.56 -18.77 15.37
CA LYS A 680 -12.96 -17.73 16.34
C LYS A 680 -11.85 -17.33 17.33
N ALA A 681 -10.75 -18.08 17.37
CA ALA A 681 -9.62 -17.88 18.27
C ALA A 681 -8.33 -18.48 17.68
N GLY A 682 -7.35 -17.64 17.34
CA GLY A 682 -6.00 -18.09 16.98
C GLY A 682 -5.20 -18.48 18.23
N ARG A 683 -4.56 -19.66 18.24
CA ARG A 683 -3.68 -20.04 19.36
C ARG A 683 -2.41 -19.21 19.30
N VAL A 684 -2.03 -18.53 20.38
CA VAL A 684 -0.71 -17.90 20.45
C VAL A 684 0.26 -18.85 21.15
N VAL A 685 1.41 -19.05 20.50
CA VAL A 685 2.49 -19.95 20.92
C VAL A 685 3.85 -19.26 20.78
N VAL A 686 4.92 -19.94 21.18
CA VAL A 686 6.29 -19.54 20.95
C VAL A 686 6.99 -20.67 20.19
N SER A 687 7.60 -20.38 19.04
CA SER A 687 8.17 -21.40 18.13
C SER A 687 9.48 -20.93 17.48
N ASP A 688 10.16 -21.84 16.77
CA ASP A 688 11.19 -21.47 15.81
C ASP A 688 10.62 -20.54 14.71
N LEU A 689 11.50 -19.83 14.00
CA LEU A 689 11.08 -18.89 12.96
C LEU A 689 10.55 -19.62 11.72
N SER A 690 9.24 -19.90 11.69
CA SER A 690 8.50 -20.49 10.57
C SER A 690 7.62 -19.46 9.86
N ASP A 691 7.61 -19.51 8.52
CA ASP A 691 6.86 -18.65 7.59
C ASP A 691 6.97 -17.13 7.79
N GLN A 692 6.61 -16.39 6.73
CA GLN A 692 6.91 -14.95 6.70
C GLN A 692 5.98 -14.14 7.61
N SER A 693 4.66 -14.38 7.57
CA SER A 693 3.65 -13.55 8.26
C SER A 693 3.26 -14.02 9.68
N SER A 694 3.26 -15.32 9.96
CA SER A 694 2.75 -15.88 11.23
C SER A 694 3.57 -15.50 12.47
N SER A 695 4.84 -15.14 12.28
CA SER A 695 5.75 -14.61 13.31
C SER A 695 5.74 -13.07 13.43
N ILE A 696 5.02 -12.37 12.56
CA ILE A 696 5.05 -10.90 12.45
C ILE A 696 3.87 -10.26 13.19
N TRP A 697 4.21 -9.31 14.06
CA TRP A 697 3.27 -8.56 14.87
C TRP A 697 3.35 -7.06 14.55
N TYR A 698 2.29 -6.35 14.89
CA TYR A 698 2.25 -4.89 14.87
C TYR A 698 1.45 -4.36 16.07
N TYR A 699 1.60 -3.06 16.33
CA TYR A 699 0.97 -2.39 17.46
C TYR A 699 0.05 -1.27 16.97
N GLU A 700 -1.16 -1.21 17.51
CA GLU A 700 -2.24 -0.35 17.03
C GLU A 700 -3.23 -0.05 18.16
N GLU A 701 -3.33 1.21 18.61
CA GLU A 701 -4.31 1.64 19.63
C GLU A 701 -4.44 0.71 20.87
N GLY A 702 -3.31 0.38 21.52
CA GLY A 702 -3.33 -0.54 22.67
C GLY A 702 -3.31 -2.02 22.30
N LEU A 703 -3.59 -2.39 21.05
CA LEU A 703 -3.67 -3.78 20.60
C LEU A 703 -2.32 -4.25 20.05
N ILE A 704 -1.96 -5.49 20.40
CA ILE A 704 -0.90 -6.26 19.71
C ILE A 704 -1.62 -7.20 18.74
N LYS A 705 -1.30 -7.08 17.45
CA LYS A 705 -2.00 -7.74 16.33
C LYS A 705 -1.00 -8.49 15.46
N ASN A 706 -1.44 -9.49 14.71
CA ASN A 706 -0.57 -10.36 13.90
C ASN A 706 -0.87 -10.20 12.40
N GLN A 707 0.16 -10.23 11.55
CA GLN A 707 -0.01 -10.01 10.10
C GLN A 707 -0.87 -11.08 9.42
N ALA A 708 -0.87 -12.32 9.91
CA ALA A 708 -1.73 -13.40 9.41
C ALA A 708 -3.17 -13.37 9.96
N ALA A 709 -3.51 -12.40 10.82
CA ALA A 709 -4.85 -12.24 11.38
C ALA A 709 -5.16 -10.76 11.77
N PRO A 710 -5.18 -9.83 10.80
CA PRO A 710 -5.27 -8.37 11.07
C PRO A 710 -6.60 -7.91 11.68
N THR A 711 -7.64 -8.76 11.68
CA THR A 711 -8.94 -8.52 12.33
C THR A 711 -8.99 -9.04 13.78
N MET A 712 -7.88 -9.58 14.29
CA MET A 712 -7.76 -10.12 15.64
C MET A 712 -6.65 -9.44 16.44
N SER A 713 -6.84 -9.37 17.75
CA SER A 713 -5.90 -8.81 18.71
C SER A 713 -5.58 -9.79 19.84
N LEU A 714 -4.42 -9.62 20.45
CA LEU A 714 -3.96 -10.40 21.59
C LEU A 714 -4.90 -10.20 22.78
N GLN A 715 -5.52 -11.26 23.29
CA GLN A 715 -6.54 -11.21 24.35
C GLN A 715 -6.42 -12.39 25.32
N VAL A 716 -6.66 -12.12 26.60
CA VAL A 716 -6.80 -13.11 27.68
C VAL A 716 -8.23 -13.67 27.68
N ILE A 717 -8.37 -15.00 27.70
CA ILE A 717 -9.69 -15.65 27.72
C ILE A 717 -9.84 -16.60 28.92
N GLY A 718 -10.98 -16.46 29.61
CA GLY A 718 -11.39 -17.28 30.74
C GLY A 718 -11.58 -16.43 31.98
N LEU A 719 -11.40 -17.06 33.16
CA LEU A 719 -11.21 -16.32 34.41
C LEU A 719 -9.81 -15.70 34.38
N ALA A 720 -9.72 -14.37 34.51
CA ALA A 720 -8.45 -13.67 34.59
C ALA A 720 -7.69 -14.09 35.86
N GLY A 721 -6.39 -14.36 35.72
CA GLY A 721 -5.54 -14.81 36.81
C GLY A 721 -4.27 -15.52 36.33
N LYS A 722 -3.43 -15.91 37.29
CA LYS A 722 -2.15 -16.57 37.09
C LYS A 722 -2.27 -17.85 36.25
N GLY A 723 -1.72 -17.83 35.03
CA GLY A 723 -1.77 -18.94 34.08
C GLY A 723 -2.97 -18.94 33.13
N ALA A 724 -3.78 -17.86 33.10
CA ALA A 724 -4.83 -17.69 32.09
C ALA A 724 -4.22 -17.66 30.68
N LYS A 725 -4.86 -18.31 29.71
CA LYS A 725 -4.37 -18.37 28.33
C LYS A 725 -4.53 -17.04 27.60
N VAL A 726 -3.50 -16.67 26.85
CA VAL A 726 -3.53 -15.57 25.89
C VAL A 726 -3.62 -16.15 24.48
N VAL A 727 -4.46 -15.54 23.65
CA VAL A 727 -4.81 -15.98 22.29
C VAL A 727 -5.03 -14.77 21.39
N LEU A 728 -5.13 -14.97 20.08
CA LEU A 728 -5.74 -14.00 19.17
C LEU A 728 -7.25 -14.20 19.17
N TRP A 729 -8.01 -13.10 19.24
CA TRP A 729 -9.47 -13.11 19.17
C TRP A 729 -9.95 -11.84 18.47
N ALA A 730 -11.10 -11.93 17.78
CA ALA A 730 -11.68 -10.81 17.04
C ALA A 730 -12.01 -9.61 17.94
N GLU A 731 -11.94 -8.39 17.40
CA GLU A 731 -12.05 -7.14 18.18
C GLU A 731 -13.46 -6.78 18.69
N SER A 732 -14.42 -7.70 18.56
CA SER A 732 -15.83 -7.53 18.97
C SER A 732 -16.09 -7.57 20.48
N ARG A 733 -15.05 -7.50 21.33
CA ARG A 733 -15.18 -7.53 22.80
C ARG A 733 -15.12 -6.12 23.41
N VAL A 734 -16.00 -5.87 24.37
CA VAL A 734 -16.00 -4.68 25.22
C VAL A 734 -15.94 -5.12 26.69
N PRO A 735 -15.02 -4.57 27.52
CA PRO A 735 -13.96 -3.63 27.16
C PRO A 735 -12.90 -4.25 26.23
N ARG A 736 -12.22 -3.40 25.44
CA ARG A 736 -10.99 -3.76 24.72
C ARG A 736 -9.91 -4.12 25.76
N GLN A 737 -9.14 -5.18 25.50
CA GLN A 737 -7.97 -5.52 26.31
C GLN A 737 -6.74 -4.92 25.63
N THR A 738 -6.14 -3.91 26.26
CA THR A 738 -4.95 -3.25 25.73
C THR A 738 -3.69 -3.64 26.49
N TRP A 739 -2.57 -3.48 25.81
CA TRP A 739 -1.25 -3.94 26.20
C TRP A 739 -0.23 -2.80 26.05
N ARG A 740 0.86 -2.96 26.78
CA ARG A 740 2.02 -2.10 26.75
C ARG A 740 3.29 -2.95 26.71
N ILE A 741 4.34 -2.48 26.04
CA ILE A 741 5.69 -3.00 26.24
C ILE A 741 6.48 -1.94 27.03
N ASP A 742 7.14 -2.36 28.10
CA ASP A 742 7.97 -1.47 28.92
C ASP A 742 9.45 -1.46 28.50
N SER A 743 10.25 -0.58 29.12
CA SER A 743 11.70 -0.44 28.86
C SER A 743 12.54 -1.66 29.28
N PHE A 744 11.94 -2.68 29.89
CA PHE A 744 12.58 -3.95 30.24
C PHE A 744 12.13 -5.09 29.31
N GLY A 745 11.36 -4.80 28.25
CA GLY A 745 10.84 -5.79 27.32
C GLY A 745 9.68 -6.62 27.88
N ARG A 746 9.01 -6.16 28.96
CA ARG A 746 7.85 -6.87 29.53
C ARG A 746 6.57 -6.40 28.83
N ILE A 747 5.77 -7.36 28.37
CA ILE A 747 4.49 -7.10 27.70
C ILE A 747 3.38 -7.11 28.77
N CYS A 748 3.01 -5.94 29.25
CA CYS A 748 2.09 -5.73 30.38
C CYS A 748 0.64 -5.55 29.90
N SER A 749 -0.31 -6.20 30.58
CA SER A 749 -1.73 -5.91 30.38
C SER A 749 -2.10 -4.57 31.02
N GLN A 750 -2.96 -3.77 30.38
CA GLN A 750 -3.56 -2.59 31.00
C GLN A 750 -4.91 -2.89 31.68
N MET A 751 -5.55 -4.02 31.36
CA MET A 751 -6.81 -4.45 32.01
C MET A 751 -6.57 -5.25 33.30
N PHE A 752 -5.40 -5.86 33.45
CA PHE A 752 -5.06 -6.71 34.60
C PHE A 752 -3.79 -6.17 35.27
N GLU A 753 -3.96 -5.41 36.35
CA GLU A 753 -2.87 -4.81 37.13
C GLU A 753 -1.85 -5.86 37.59
N ASP A 754 -0.56 -5.50 37.57
CA ASP A 754 0.60 -6.35 37.92
C ASP A 754 0.73 -7.68 37.13
N MET A 755 0.02 -7.81 35.99
CA MET A 755 0.03 -9.02 35.16
C MET A 755 0.63 -8.77 33.76
N ILE A 756 1.53 -9.66 33.34
CA ILE A 756 2.32 -9.57 32.11
C ILE A 756 2.32 -10.88 31.30
N LEU A 757 2.76 -10.82 30.05
CA LEU A 757 2.87 -11.97 29.14
C LEU A 757 4.07 -12.85 29.49
N ASP A 758 3.83 -14.14 29.62
CA ASP A 758 4.81 -15.17 29.97
C ASP A 758 4.56 -16.44 29.14
N VAL A 759 5.50 -17.37 29.18
CA VAL A 759 5.43 -18.66 28.48
C VAL A 759 5.11 -19.79 29.45
N LYS A 760 4.20 -20.67 29.05
CA LYS A 760 3.54 -21.65 29.92
C LYS A 760 4.40 -22.89 30.25
N GLY A 761 5.64 -22.74 30.71
CA GLY A 761 6.39 -23.92 31.16
C GLY A 761 7.70 -23.72 31.90
N GLY A 762 7.78 -24.35 33.08
CA GLY A 762 9.02 -24.99 33.53
C GLY A 762 9.23 -26.36 32.84
N ARG A 763 9.97 -27.28 33.47
CA ARG A 763 10.45 -28.55 32.88
C ARG A 763 9.38 -29.66 32.63
N LEU A 764 8.15 -29.34 32.22
CA LEU A 764 7.06 -30.32 31.97
C LEU A 764 6.50 -30.25 30.51
N TYR A 765 5.47 -31.03 30.18
CA TYR A 765 5.22 -31.56 28.81
C TYR A 765 4.28 -30.73 27.89
N ASP A 766 3.90 -29.50 28.26
CA ASP A 766 2.90 -28.69 27.53
C ASP A 766 3.24 -27.20 27.77
N ARG A 767 4.25 -26.72 27.02
CA ARG A 767 5.01 -25.49 27.36
C ARG A 767 4.68 -24.26 26.54
N ASP A 768 4.40 -24.45 25.25
CA ASP A 768 4.76 -23.43 24.25
C ASP A 768 3.70 -22.33 24.10
N HIS A 769 2.69 -22.31 24.98
CA HIS A 769 1.58 -21.34 24.94
C HIS A 769 1.92 -20.02 25.65
N ALA A 770 1.42 -18.93 25.08
CA ALA A 770 1.36 -17.64 25.76
C ALA A 770 0.32 -17.65 26.89
N ILE A 771 0.70 -17.11 28.04
CA ILE A 771 -0.14 -16.99 29.25
C ILE A 771 0.05 -15.64 29.93
N LEU A 772 -0.92 -15.28 30.76
CA LEU A 772 -0.85 -14.14 31.65
C LEU A 772 -0.33 -14.58 33.04
N TRP A 773 0.68 -13.88 33.58
CA TRP A 773 1.33 -14.21 34.85
C TRP A 773 1.71 -12.94 35.62
N ASP A 774 1.84 -13.05 36.94
CA ASP A 774 2.32 -11.97 37.81
C ASP A 774 3.80 -11.62 37.55
N VAL A 775 4.16 -10.34 37.68
CA VAL A 775 5.56 -9.88 37.54
C VAL A 775 6.46 -10.60 38.55
N ALA A 776 7.47 -11.33 38.07
CA ALA A 776 8.38 -12.09 38.94
C ALA A 776 9.82 -12.06 38.42
N GLU A 777 10.73 -11.44 39.18
CA GLU A 777 12.16 -11.32 38.82
C GLU A 777 12.86 -12.68 38.61
N GLU A 778 12.35 -13.76 39.21
CA GLU A 778 12.84 -15.13 39.03
C GLU A 778 12.42 -15.79 37.70
N ARG A 779 11.71 -15.09 36.80
CA ARG A 779 11.14 -15.64 35.55
C ARG A 779 11.67 -14.92 34.30
N PRO A 780 12.86 -15.27 33.77
CA PRO A 780 13.41 -14.63 32.56
C PRO A 780 12.56 -14.87 31.30
N THR A 781 11.66 -15.85 31.31
CA THR A 781 10.65 -16.07 30.25
C THR A 781 9.63 -14.93 30.11
N GLN A 782 9.59 -13.98 31.04
CA GLN A 782 8.75 -12.79 31.00
C GLN A 782 9.37 -11.61 30.23
N ILE A 783 10.63 -11.74 29.79
CA ILE A 783 11.38 -10.72 29.06
C ILE A 783 11.34 -11.04 27.56
N TRP A 784 10.96 -10.04 26.76
CA TRP A 784 10.79 -10.15 25.32
C TRP A 784 11.64 -9.11 24.59
N ASP A 785 12.43 -9.57 23.63
CA ASP A 785 13.23 -8.77 22.70
C ASP A 785 12.35 -8.40 21.50
N ILE A 786 12.19 -7.10 21.25
CA ILE A 786 11.28 -6.56 20.22
C ILE A 786 12.09 -6.18 18.99
N GLN A 787 12.14 -7.11 18.05
CA GLN A 787 12.90 -6.99 16.81
C GLN A 787 12.03 -6.30 15.77
N VAL A 788 12.06 -4.96 15.80
CA VAL A 788 11.54 -4.11 14.71
C VAL A 788 12.18 -4.55 13.40
N LEU A 789 11.34 -4.75 12.37
CA LEU A 789 11.73 -5.40 11.12
C LEU A 789 12.36 -4.45 10.10
#